data_AF-A0A8H7GPW3-F1
#
_entry.id   AF-A0A8H7GPW3-F1
#
_cell.length_a   1.000
_cell.length_b   1.000
_cell.length_c   1.000
_cell.angle_alpha   90.00
_cell.angle_beta   90.00
_cell.angle_gamma   90.00
#
_symmetry.space_group_name_H-M   'P 1'
#
loop_
_entity.id
_entity.type
_entity.pdbx_description
1 polymer ?
#
loop_
_entity_poly.entity_id
_entity_poly.type
_entity_poly.pdbx_seq_one_letter_code
_entity_poly.pdbx_strand_id
1 'polypeptide(L)'
;MHELHAGSHSQRYSTDIRVRTKNDDHVVFQNFYLPSAQKAHQASIVEETMDSFEDLKRQHRALKIFYGGDLNNSVEEPAVSESEALLAIGELNRLARNEDVAAYDPDIAIAPTNRSVTCRRLDRFYAPRKWKKRAMRYQITKPLGVNSSHNMIVVRYLLDLSNGVQVDRPRFQYPLRRMQPPFNEARTWDIPADTNIDEAIELIQGDGYEYISLMGFLRKTDPGMVRYLLQNDSEESEGRSKYKAAQLFFQAKKPEQVIFTSLKNEALDDVNIYLGNESDYELAAEAIKGFERVSNSRVSETKTKLLGISTDYSRYEQNVLPYPQSYLWSEDLTYLGLTLKGVDWLRFISKLPFMTMKQGYLHIDLITRAVGTNTFVSSKTVYKDLVQCMTPRQLKTMDQGIHKVFKGVSLNKLYARPKKGGYGLLEMQTQMQGHRAAVLVSTLGEATDWYTKYLRLKLTHHMAKIITRRKKTDISRAQGLQCADFLLEQTGRFFKNLEWTFTRNEICYLKAWEQVVSRTRVYDITTLPVVAETCPSASEVPIVSGHRSTLTEPEAMICHPVNFRSLSKKKQEKLLPIMPERFLEICPAAASQRRWEKFWKRLHTFEWKKHKDFKALHHFNFGSHVPMHDTKTSLRGFRCHLCLSPVDSRQFLYHLYTECRCSKVLWDKLNIQAPMNLNSMLAPLNTTYENLRNLNWYVDTVRQVYSSRRREATGGTVLQPLLNRHLKKALERSKMRTS
;
A
#
# COMPACT_ATOMS: atom_id res chain seq x y z
N MET A 1 -28.30 4.89 -16.55
CA MET A 1 -28.46 4.56 -15.12
C MET A 1 -28.09 3.09 -14.97
N HIS A 2 -27.05 2.76 -14.18
CA HIS A 2 -26.39 1.44 -14.22
C HIS A 2 -26.03 0.86 -12.83
N GLU A 3 -26.44 1.50 -11.73
CA GLU A 3 -26.17 1.04 -10.35
C GLU A 3 -27.45 0.56 -9.68
N LEU A 4 -27.32 -0.26 -8.64
CA LEU A 4 -28.49 -0.69 -7.83
C LEU A 4 -29.07 0.44 -6.97
N HIS A 5 -28.40 1.59 -6.85
CA HIS A 5 -28.82 2.72 -5.99
C HIS A 5 -28.20 4.07 -6.45
N ALA A 6 -28.11 4.33 -7.77
CA ALA A 6 -27.45 5.53 -8.29
C ALA A 6 -28.13 6.82 -7.78
N GLY A 7 -27.52 7.49 -6.80
CA GLY A 7 -27.98 8.78 -6.28
C GLY A 7 -28.95 8.73 -5.10
N SER A 8 -29.16 7.57 -4.46
CA SER A 8 -30.09 7.47 -3.33
C SER A 8 -29.41 7.69 -1.96
N HIS A 9 -30.17 8.26 -1.02
CA HIS A 9 -29.76 8.44 0.39
C HIS A 9 -29.64 7.11 1.15
N SER A 10 -30.10 6.01 0.53
CA SER A 10 -30.18 4.66 1.08
C SER A 10 -28.87 3.86 0.91
N GLN A 11 -27.89 4.39 0.15
CA GLN A 11 -26.63 3.70 -0.19
C GLN A 11 -25.80 3.23 1.02
N ARG A 12 -25.98 3.83 2.20
CA ARG A 12 -25.31 3.41 3.44
C ARG A 12 -25.82 2.08 4.02
N TYR A 13 -27.00 1.63 3.59
CA TYR A 13 -27.70 0.46 4.13
C TYR A 13 -27.58 -0.78 3.24
N SER A 14 -26.86 -0.69 2.13
CA SER A 14 -26.83 -1.74 1.11
C SER A 14 -25.51 -1.73 0.36
N THR A 15 -24.88 -2.89 0.17
CA THR A 15 -23.68 -3.05 -0.66
C THR A 15 -23.81 -4.25 -1.58
N ASP A 16 -23.34 -4.16 -2.82
CA ASP A 16 -23.43 -5.29 -3.77
C ASP A 16 -22.09 -5.71 -4.38
N ILE A 17 -22.01 -7.01 -4.71
CA ILE A 17 -20.91 -7.62 -5.46
C ILE A 17 -21.50 -8.30 -6.69
N ARG A 18 -21.02 -7.96 -7.89
CA ARG A 18 -21.51 -8.53 -9.16
C ARG A 18 -20.48 -9.47 -9.76
N VAL A 19 -20.87 -10.72 -9.94
CA VAL A 19 -20.02 -11.77 -10.47
C VAL A 19 -20.62 -12.44 -11.69
N ARG A 20 -19.76 -13.00 -12.53
CA ARG A 20 -20.13 -13.86 -13.64
C ARG A 20 -19.58 -15.25 -13.37
N THR A 21 -20.43 -16.26 -13.44
CA THR A 21 -19.99 -17.66 -13.29
C THR A 21 -19.39 -18.17 -14.60
N LYS A 22 -18.72 -19.32 -14.57
CA LYS A 22 -18.18 -19.97 -15.79
C LYS A 22 -19.27 -20.36 -16.79
N ASN A 23 -20.48 -20.60 -16.31
CA ASN A 23 -21.64 -20.92 -17.14
C ASN A 23 -22.36 -19.66 -17.65
N ASP A 24 -21.68 -18.51 -17.59
CA ASP A 24 -22.16 -17.19 -18.02
C ASP A 24 -23.40 -16.66 -17.27
N ASP A 25 -23.73 -17.26 -16.12
CA ASP A 25 -24.73 -16.68 -15.22
C ASP A 25 -24.18 -15.37 -14.66
N HIS A 26 -25.01 -14.33 -14.74
CA HIS A 26 -24.75 -13.04 -14.10
C HIS A 26 -25.37 -13.09 -12.70
N VAL A 27 -24.58 -12.83 -11.66
CA VAL A 27 -25.02 -12.97 -10.27
C VAL A 27 -24.68 -11.72 -9.49
N VAL A 28 -25.65 -11.15 -8.80
CA VAL A 28 -25.46 -10.07 -7.82
C VAL A 28 -25.54 -10.67 -6.42
N PHE A 29 -24.63 -10.30 -5.52
CA PHE A 29 -24.72 -10.53 -4.08
C PHE A 29 -24.97 -9.20 -3.39
N GLN A 30 -26.18 -8.99 -2.91
CA GLN A 30 -26.63 -7.76 -2.26
C GLN A 30 -26.66 -7.95 -0.75
N ASN A 31 -25.75 -7.32 -0.03
CA ASN A 31 -25.78 -7.27 1.41
C ASN A 31 -26.63 -6.07 1.88
N PHE A 32 -27.50 -6.30 2.86
CA PHE A 32 -28.31 -5.28 3.52
C PHE A 32 -27.90 -5.14 4.98
N TYR A 33 -27.93 -3.91 5.47
CA TYR A 33 -27.90 -3.57 6.89
C TYR A 33 -29.03 -2.58 7.14
N LEU A 34 -30.25 -3.09 7.35
CA LEU A 34 -31.44 -2.25 7.43
C LEU A 34 -31.50 -1.53 8.79
N PRO A 35 -32.01 -0.28 8.85
CA PRO A 35 -32.01 0.50 10.08
C PRO A 35 -32.86 -0.16 11.18
N SER A 36 -32.29 -0.29 12.38
CA SER A 36 -32.97 -0.91 13.53
C SER A 36 -34.13 -0.07 14.09
N ALA A 37 -33.97 1.26 14.14
CA ALA A 37 -34.96 2.19 14.69
C ALA A 37 -35.99 2.70 13.68
N GLN A 38 -35.57 3.02 12.45
CA GLN A 38 -36.43 3.60 11.41
C GLN A 38 -37.07 2.49 10.54
N LYS A 39 -37.98 1.69 11.14
CA LYS A 39 -38.58 0.53 10.46
C LYS A 39 -39.32 0.89 9.17
N ALA A 40 -40.04 2.01 9.14
CA ALA A 40 -40.75 2.49 7.95
C ALA A 40 -39.82 2.76 6.75
N HIS A 41 -38.54 3.10 6.98
CA HIS A 41 -37.60 3.37 5.91
C HIS A 41 -37.01 2.08 5.29
N GLN A 42 -37.21 0.93 5.93
CA GLN A 42 -36.68 -0.35 5.43
C GLN A 42 -37.32 -0.76 4.09
N ALA A 43 -38.63 -0.54 3.93
CA ALA A 43 -39.36 -0.88 2.70
C ALA A 43 -38.80 -0.11 1.49
N SER A 44 -38.64 1.21 1.62
CA SER A 44 -38.09 2.04 0.53
C SER A 44 -36.69 1.62 0.09
N ILE A 45 -35.85 1.13 1.01
CA ILE A 45 -34.50 0.66 0.67
C ILE A 45 -34.58 -0.60 -0.21
N VAL A 46 -35.51 -1.52 0.11
CA VAL A 46 -35.72 -2.76 -0.64
C VAL A 46 -36.37 -2.50 -1.99
N GLU A 47 -37.35 -1.60 -2.05
CA GLU A 47 -38.01 -1.16 -3.29
C GLU A 47 -37.03 -0.52 -4.27
N GLU A 48 -36.14 0.35 -3.81
CA GLU A 48 -35.07 0.91 -4.65
C GLU A 48 -34.16 -0.18 -5.25
N THR A 49 -33.83 -1.21 -4.46
CA THR A 49 -33.07 -2.37 -4.97
C THR A 49 -33.86 -3.14 -6.02
N MET A 50 -35.17 -3.29 -5.84
CA MET A 50 -36.05 -3.98 -6.80
C MET A 50 -36.05 -3.27 -8.15
N ASP A 51 -36.34 -1.97 -8.18
CA ASP A 51 -36.38 -1.16 -9.40
C ASP A 51 -35.07 -1.28 -10.17
N SER A 52 -33.97 -1.14 -9.45
CA SER A 52 -32.66 -1.18 -10.07
C SER A 52 -32.26 -2.59 -10.51
N PHE A 53 -32.72 -3.64 -9.81
CA PHE A 53 -32.50 -5.03 -10.20
C PHE A 53 -33.28 -5.36 -11.49
N GLU A 54 -34.50 -4.85 -11.65
CA GLU A 54 -35.26 -5.01 -12.90
C GLU A 54 -34.53 -4.38 -14.08
N ASP A 55 -34.04 -3.16 -13.92
CA ASP A 55 -33.29 -2.47 -14.97
C ASP A 55 -32.02 -3.21 -15.38
N LEU A 56 -31.31 -3.80 -14.41
CA LEU A 56 -30.15 -4.65 -14.67
C LEU A 56 -30.54 -5.98 -15.32
N LYS A 57 -31.66 -6.58 -14.93
CA LYS A 57 -32.16 -7.84 -15.49
C LYS A 57 -32.66 -7.68 -16.93
N ARG A 58 -33.18 -6.50 -17.29
CA ARG A 58 -33.49 -6.14 -18.70
C ARG A 58 -32.24 -6.15 -19.57
N GLN A 59 -31.10 -5.72 -19.01
CA GLN A 59 -29.80 -5.72 -19.70
C GLN A 59 -29.13 -7.12 -19.69
N HIS A 60 -29.32 -7.90 -18.64
CA HIS A 60 -28.74 -9.24 -18.48
C HIS A 60 -29.83 -10.25 -18.13
N ARG A 61 -30.43 -10.90 -19.14
CA ARG A 61 -31.57 -11.81 -18.95
C ARG A 61 -31.30 -12.99 -18.00
N ALA A 62 -30.03 -13.44 -17.91
CA ALA A 62 -29.60 -14.50 -17.01
C ALA A 62 -29.27 -14.02 -15.58
N LEU A 63 -29.53 -12.74 -15.27
CA LEU A 63 -29.21 -12.15 -13.98
C LEU A 63 -29.98 -12.80 -12.83
N LYS A 64 -29.23 -13.20 -11.81
CA LYS A 64 -29.69 -13.73 -10.54
C LYS A 64 -29.21 -12.80 -9.44
N ILE A 65 -29.98 -12.69 -8.36
CA ILE A 65 -29.58 -11.94 -7.16
C ILE A 65 -29.61 -12.88 -5.96
N PHE A 66 -28.54 -12.89 -5.20
CA PHE A 66 -28.49 -13.35 -3.82
C PHE A 66 -28.55 -12.10 -2.97
N TYR A 67 -29.25 -12.15 -1.85
CA TYR A 67 -29.24 -11.01 -0.94
C TYR A 67 -29.42 -11.44 0.51
N GLY A 68 -28.95 -10.63 1.45
CA GLY A 68 -29.07 -10.97 2.86
C GLY A 68 -28.27 -10.04 3.75
N GLY A 69 -28.15 -10.37 5.03
CA GLY A 69 -27.49 -9.54 6.05
C GLY A 69 -28.40 -9.32 7.25
N ASP A 70 -28.11 -8.29 8.04
CA ASP A 70 -28.96 -7.89 9.16
C ASP A 70 -30.11 -7.03 8.62
N LEU A 71 -31.27 -7.66 8.48
CA LEU A 71 -32.46 -7.02 7.98
C LEU A 71 -33.25 -6.33 9.10
N ASN A 72 -32.86 -6.51 10.36
CA ASN A 72 -33.51 -5.90 11.52
C ASN A 72 -35.05 -6.11 11.53
N ASN A 73 -35.55 -7.19 10.94
CA ASN A 73 -36.94 -7.64 11.04
C ASN A 73 -36.98 -9.18 11.07
N SER A 74 -38.04 -9.78 11.61
CA SER A 74 -38.20 -11.25 11.66
C SER A 74 -39.43 -11.67 10.85
N VAL A 75 -39.34 -12.81 10.17
CA VAL A 75 -40.48 -13.40 9.44
C VAL A 75 -41.30 -14.29 10.38
N GLU A 76 -40.64 -14.88 11.35
CA GLU A 76 -41.19 -15.86 12.29
C GLU A 76 -42.02 -15.18 13.36
N GLU A 77 -41.52 -14.05 13.87
CA GLU A 77 -42.19 -13.25 14.90
C GLU A 77 -42.25 -11.78 14.45
N PRO A 78 -43.04 -11.44 13.40
CA PRO A 78 -43.05 -10.10 12.83
C PRO A 78 -43.71 -9.10 13.77
N ALA A 79 -43.06 -7.97 14.00
CA ALA A 79 -43.72 -6.83 14.66
C ALA A 79 -44.59 -6.08 13.64
N VAL A 80 -45.66 -5.41 14.12
CA VAL A 80 -46.55 -4.61 13.24
C VAL A 80 -45.76 -3.54 12.47
N SER A 81 -44.74 -2.95 13.08
CA SER A 81 -43.88 -1.95 12.44
C SER A 81 -42.95 -2.52 11.36
N GLU A 82 -42.84 -3.84 11.24
CA GLU A 82 -41.98 -4.51 10.26
C GLU A 82 -42.76 -4.99 9.02
N SER A 83 -44.10 -4.89 9.03
CA SER A 83 -44.97 -5.44 7.99
C SER A 83 -44.67 -4.90 6.59
N GLU A 84 -44.45 -3.59 6.44
CA GLU A 84 -44.13 -2.99 5.14
C GLU A 84 -42.80 -3.49 4.57
N ALA A 85 -41.77 -3.62 5.41
CA ALA A 85 -40.47 -4.14 5.02
C ALA A 85 -40.56 -5.61 4.60
N LEU A 86 -41.35 -6.41 5.32
CA LEU A 86 -41.58 -7.82 4.99
C LEU A 86 -42.35 -7.99 3.68
N LEU A 87 -43.32 -7.11 3.40
CA LEU A 87 -44.02 -7.08 2.11
C LEU A 87 -43.05 -6.79 0.97
N ALA A 88 -42.23 -5.72 1.08
CA ALA A 88 -41.21 -5.37 0.08
C ALA A 88 -40.19 -6.50 -0.15
N ILE A 89 -39.70 -7.15 0.91
CA ILE A 89 -38.83 -8.34 0.81
C ILE A 89 -39.54 -9.49 0.12
N GLY A 90 -40.83 -9.70 0.40
CA GLY A 90 -41.67 -10.68 -0.27
C GLY A 90 -41.81 -10.42 -1.78
N GLU A 91 -41.93 -9.14 -2.17
CA GLU A 91 -41.98 -8.71 -3.56
C GLU A 91 -40.65 -8.94 -4.28
N LEU A 92 -39.52 -8.54 -3.67
CA LEU A 92 -38.18 -8.82 -4.20
C LEU A 92 -37.95 -10.32 -4.40
N ASN A 93 -38.37 -11.15 -3.43
CA ASN A 93 -38.30 -12.60 -3.54
C ASN A 93 -39.09 -13.14 -4.73
N ARG A 94 -40.31 -12.64 -4.94
CA ARG A 94 -41.18 -13.01 -6.08
C ARG A 94 -40.52 -12.64 -7.41
N LEU A 95 -39.98 -11.42 -7.49
CA LEU A 95 -39.33 -10.86 -8.68
C LEU A 95 -38.02 -11.58 -9.05
N ALA A 96 -37.18 -11.86 -8.04
CA ALA A 96 -35.91 -12.54 -8.18
C ALA A 96 -36.04 -14.07 -8.33
N ARG A 97 -37.22 -14.63 -7.97
CA ARG A 97 -37.44 -16.08 -7.77
C ARG A 97 -36.50 -16.65 -6.72
N ASN A 98 -36.37 -15.94 -5.62
CA ASN A 98 -35.56 -16.33 -4.47
C ASN A 98 -36.38 -17.08 -3.42
N GLU A 99 -35.65 -17.73 -2.51
CA GLU A 99 -36.16 -18.27 -1.25
C GLU A 99 -35.13 -18.03 -0.16
N ASP A 100 -35.61 -17.97 1.09
CA ASP A 100 -34.72 -17.94 2.26
C ASP A 100 -33.98 -19.27 2.34
N VAL A 101 -32.66 -19.23 2.51
CA VAL A 101 -31.85 -20.45 2.64
C VAL A 101 -32.18 -21.26 3.88
N ALA A 102 -32.86 -20.69 4.87
CA ALA A 102 -33.44 -21.47 5.96
C ALA A 102 -34.42 -22.55 5.48
N ALA A 103 -35.04 -22.40 4.31
CA ALA A 103 -35.86 -23.46 3.71
C ALA A 103 -35.03 -24.70 3.29
N TYR A 104 -33.70 -24.67 3.41
CA TYR A 104 -32.83 -25.79 3.12
C TYR A 104 -32.69 -26.73 4.32
N ASP A 105 -32.94 -26.24 5.53
CA ASP A 105 -32.78 -26.99 6.78
C ASP A 105 -33.84 -26.53 7.82
N PRO A 106 -34.84 -27.38 8.15
CA PRO A 106 -35.91 -27.04 9.10
C PRO A 106 -35.40 -26.67 10.50
N ASP A 107 -34.31 -27.28 10.95
CA ASP A 107 -33.78 -27.10 12.31
C ASP A 107 -33.21 -25.68 12.51
N ILE A 108 -32.90 -25.01 11.40
CA ILE A 108 -32.26 -23.70 11.39
C ILE A 108 -33.26 -22.57 11.09
N ALA A 109 -34.42 -22.90 10.50
CA ALA A 109 -35.48 -21.91 10.23
C ALA A 109 -36.01 -21.24 11.51
N ILE A 110 -35.91 -21.93 12.65
CA ILE A 110 -36.34 -21.45 13.97
C ILE A 110 -35.19 -20.95 14.86
N ALA A 111 -33.94 -21.01 14.37
CA ALA A 111 -32.78 -20.65 15.18
C ALA A 111 -32.57 -19.11 15.18
N PRO A 112 -32.55 -18.46 16.37
CA PRO A 112 -32.35 -17.03 16.45
C PRO A 112 -30.94 -16.65 16.04
N THR A 113 -30.82 -15.56 15.28
CA THR A 113 -29.51 -15.04 14.87
C THR A 113 -29.03 -13.97 15.81
N ASN A 114 -29.89 -13.31 16.60
CA ASN A 114 -29.44 -12.42 17.66
C ASN A 114 -29.46 -13.12 19.03
N ARG A 115 -28.70 -12.56 19.98
CA ARG A 115 -28.59 -13.02 21.37
C ARG A 115 -29.18 -11.99 22.36
N SER A 116 -30.16 -11.21 21.90
CA SER A 116 -30.83 -10.18 22.68
C SER A 116 -31.96 -10.76 23.52
N VAL A 117 -32.57 -9.98 24.41
CA VAL A 117 -33.67 -10.41 25.30
C VAL A 117 -34.84 -11.07 24.55
N THR A 118 -35.08 -10.70 23.30
CA THR A 118 -36.18 -11.23 22.48
C THR A 118 -35.77 -12.40 21.57
N CYS A 119 -34.48 -12.74 21.46
CA CYS A 119 -33.95 -13.87 20.67
C CYS A 119 -34.69 -14.14 19.34
N ARG A 120 -34.54 -13.25 18.35
CA ARG A 120 -35.21 -13.31 17.03
C ARG A 120 -34.22 -13.61 15.91
N ARG A 121 -34.71 -14.19 14.80
CA ARG A 121 -33.96 -14.37 13.55
C ARG A 121 -34.03 -13.10 12.70
N LEU A 122 -33.11 -12.18 12.93
CA LEU A 122 -33.06 -10.87 12.25
C LEU A 122 -32.16 -10.90 11.00
N ASP A 123 -31.17 -11.78 11.02
CA ASP A 123 -30.23 -11.98 9.93
C ASP A 123 -30.78 -13.08 9.01
N ARG A 124 -30.85 -12.80 7.71
CA ARG A 124 -31.37 -13.75 6.71
C ARG A 124 -30.53 -13.72 5.44
N PHE A 125 -30.56 -14.81 4.69
CA PHE A 125 -29.90 -14.91 3.41
C PHE A 125 -30.83 -15.58 2.40
N TYR A 126 -31.03 -14.93 1.27
CA TYR A 126 -31.94 -15.33 0.20
C TYR A 126 -31.15 -15.69 -1.04
N ALA A 127 -31.51 -16.81 -1.66
CA ALA A 127 -30.84 -17.33 -2.84
C ALA A 127 -31.85 -17.71 -3.92
N PRO A 128 -31.45 -17.73 -5.21
CA PRO A 128 -32.32 -18.20 -6.29
C PRO A 128 -32.74 -19.65 -6.05
N ARG A 129 -34.04 -19.96 -6.13
CA ARG A 129 -34.59 -21.31 -5.83
C ARG A 129 -33.89 -22.46 -6.57
N LYS A 130 -33.43 -22.20 -7.79
CA LYS A 130 -32.69 -23.21 -8.60
C LYS A 130 -31.33 -23.60 -8.02
N TRP A 131 -30.78 -22.82 -7.09
CA TRP A 131 -29.48 -23.06 -6.45
C TRP A 131 -29.59 -23.92 -5.19
N LYS A 132 -30.79 -24.22 -4.70
CA LYS A 132 -31.00 -25.16 -3.57
C LYS A 132 -30.28 -26.49 -3.78
N LYS A 133 -30.40 -27.08 -4.98
CA LYS A 133 -29.71 -28.33 -5.36
C LYS A 133 -28.18 -28.25 -5.39
N ARG A 134 -27.61 -27.03 -5.36
CA ARG A 134 -26.17 -26.78 -5.37
C ARG A 134 -25.62 -26.54 -3.96
N ALA A 135 -26.48 -26.36 -2.96
CA ALA A 135 -26.05 -26.14 -1.59
C ALA A 135 -25.48 -27.43 -1.01
N MET A 136 -24.26 -27.36 -0.49
CA MET A 136 -23.56 -28.50 0.13
C MET A 136 -23.61 -28.47 1.65
N ARG A 137 -23.66 -27.28 2.25
CA ARG A 137 -23.68 -27.12 3.70
C ARG A 137 -24.34 -25.81 4.07
N TYR A 138 -25.12 -25.87 5.14
CA TYR A 138 -25.67 -24.70 5.81
C TYR A 138 -25.37 -24.82 7.31
N GLN A 139 -25.05 -23.70 7.97
CA GLN A 139 -24.81 -23.67 9.41
C GLN A 139 -25.05 -22.26 9.98
N ILE A 140 -25.58 -22.20 11.20
CA ILE A 140 -25.51 -21.02 12.06
C ILE A 140 -24.44 -21.27 13.12
N THR A 141 -23.47 -20.37 13.22
CA THR A 141 -22.34 -20.54 14.14
C THR A 141 -21.95 -19.25 14.82
N LYS A 142 -21.39 -19.34 16.04
CA LYS A 142 -20.75 -18.19 16.68
C LYS A 142 -19.49 -17.85 15.87
N PRO A 143 -19.31 -16.60 15.41
CA PRO A 143 -18.07 -16.23 14.74
C PRO A 143 -16.89 -16.38 15.71
N LEU A 144 -15.88 -17.16 15.31
CA LEU A 144 -14.65 -17.36 16.09
C LEU A 144 -13.82 -16.06 16.06
N GLY A 145 -13.40 -15.57 17.23
CA GLY A 145 -12.56 -14.37 17.34
C GLY A 145 -13.29 -13.04 17.20
N VAL A 146 -14.63 -13.03 17.11
CA VAL A 146 -15.44 -11.79 17.07
C VAL A 146 -16.43 -11.80 18.22
N ASN A 147 -16.38 -10.77 19.08
CA ASN A 147 -17.41 -10.55 20.09
C ASN A 147 -18.64 -9.94 19.41
N SER A 148 -19.62 -10.79 19.08
CA SER A 148 -20.86 -10.39 18.40
C SER A 148 -22.07 -10.83 19.22
N SER A 149 -23.07 -9.95 19.28
CA SER A 149 -24.41 -10.27 19.76
C SER A 149 -25.21 -11.08 18.73
N HIS A 150 -24.66 -11.33 17.54
CA HIS A 150 -25.30 -12.11 16.46
C HIS A 150 -24.50 -13.37 16.09
N ASN A 151 -25.21 -14.42 15.70
CA ASN A 151 -24.70 -15.64 15.10
C ASN A 151 -24.54 -15.46 13.58
N MET A 152 -23.49 -16.06 13.02
CA MET A 152 -23.20 -16.00 11.59
C MET A 152 -23.93 -17.10 10.83
N ILE A 153 -24.57 -16.72 9.71
CA ILE A 153 -25.16 -17.64 8.75
C ILE A 153 -24.13 -17.99 7.67
N VAL A 154 -23.89 -19.29 7.44
CA VAL A 154 -22.93 -19.76 6.41
C VAL A 154 -23.60 -20.77 5.49
N VAL A 155 -23.59 -20.49 4.19
CA VAL A 155 -24.04 -21.40 3.13
C VAL A 155 -22.89 -21.67 2.17
N ARG A 156 -22.67 -22.93 1.78
CA ARG A 156 -21.68 -23.33 0.75
C ARG A 156 -22.40 -23.85 -0.49
N TYR A 157 -22.09 -23.28 -1.66
CA TYR A 157 -22.63 -23.72 -2.95
C TYR A 157 -21.54 -24.32 -3.86
N LEU A 158 -21.90 -25.38 -4.61
CA LEU A 158 -21.08 -25.98 -5.67
C LEU A 158 -21.42 -25.36 -7.04
N LEU A 159 -20.41 -24.94 -7.79
CA LEU A 159 -20.60 -24.17 -9.02
C LEU A 159 -20.53 -25.02 -10.31
N ASP A 160 -19.75 -26.10 -10.32
CA ASP A 160 -19.43 -26.90 -11.51
C ASP A 160 -20.08 -28.31 -11.38
N LEU A 161 -21.15 -28.59 -12.13
CA LEU A 161 -21.80 -29.92 -12.22
C LEU A 161 -21.80 -30.52 -13.65
N SER A 162 -21.25 -29.82 -14.64
CA SER A 162 -21.26 -30.25 -16.05
C SER A 162 -19.84 -30.57 -16.53
N ASN A 163 -19.59 -31.85 -16.79
CA ASN A 163 -18.43 -32.37 -17.51
C ASN A 163 -18.37 -31.78 -18.92
N GLY A 164 -17.24 -31.19 -19.25
CA GLY A 164 -16.92 -30.64 -20.56
C GLY A 164 -15.47 -30.21 -20.55
N VAL A 165 -14.57 -31.18 -20.73
CA VAL A 165 -13.15 -30.93 -20.94
C VAL A 165 -13.00 -30.17 -22.25
N GLN A 166 -12.59 -28.91 -22.18
CA GLN A 166 -11.89 -28.24 -23.27
C GLN A 166 -10.52 -27.80 -22.76
N VAL A 167 -9.51 -28.38 -23.39
CA VAL A 167 -8.10 -28.05 -23.31
C VAL A 167 -7.90 -26.78 -24.14
N ASP A 168 -7.63 -25.65 -23.49
CA ASP A 168 -6.55 -24.73 -23.87
C ASP A 168 -6.54 -23.46 -23.02
N ARG A 169 -5.31 -23.14 -22.58
CA ARG A 169 -4.80 -21.96 -21.88
C ARG A 169 -4.79 -21.98 -20.33
N PRO A 170 -3.67 -21.52 -19.72
CA PRO A 170 -3.33 -21.81 -18.34
C PRO A 170 -4.18 -21.04 -17.32
N ARG A 171 -4.57 -21.76 -16.27
CA ARG A 171 -5.14 -21.24 -15.01
C ARG A 171 -3.98 -20.89 -14.07
N PHE A 172 -4.14 -19.87 -13.22
CA PHE A 172 -3.38 -19.74 -11.97
C PHE A 172 -4.15 -18.86 -10.97
N GLN A 173 -4.23 -19.31 -9.71
CA GLN A 173 -4.73 -18.57 -8.55
C GLN A 173 -4.19 -19.19 -7.25
N TYR A 174 -3.36 -18.43 -6.53
CA TYR A 174 -2.69 -18.74 -5.25
C TYR A 174 -3.67 -18.94 -4.05
N PRO A 175 -3.42 -19.89 -3.11
CA PRO A 175 -3.97 -19.98 -1.77
C PRO A 175 -3.07 -19.50 -0.66
N LEU A 176 -3.80 -18.99 0.31
CA LEU A 176 -3.40 -18.13 1.38
C LEU A 176 -3.05 -18.90 2.66
N ARG A 177 -2.02 -19.75 2.67
CA ARG A 177 -1.52 -20.28 3.97
C ARG A 177 -0.03 -20.24 4.25
N ARG A 178 0.83 -19.79 3.34
CA ARG A 178 2.26 -19.61 3.66
C ARG A 178 2.80 -18.35 3.02
N MET A 179 2.62 -17.23 3.71
CA MET A 179 3.52 -16.07 3.79
C MET A 179 2.67 -14.95 4.43
N GLN A 180 2.81 -14.75 5.74
CA GLN A 180 2.42 -13.48 6.35
C GLN A 180 3.26 -12.38 5.67
N PRO A 181 2.64 -11.40 4.98
CA PRO A 181 3.33 -10.18 4.59
C PRO A 181 3.63 -9.38 5.87
N PRO A 182 4.58 -8.42 5.87
CA PRO A 182 4.76 -7.48 6.97
C PRO A 182 3.64 -6.41 7.03
N PHE A 183 2.41 -6.77 6.67
CA PHE A 183 1.20 -6.12 7.15
C PHE A 183 0.56 -7.12 8.11
N ASN A 184 0.63 -6.78 9.40
CA ASN A 184 0.17 -7.60 10.51
C ASN A 184 -1.21 -8.21 10.26
N GLU A 185 -1.44 -9.41 10.80
CA GLU A 185 -2.74 -9.82 11.32
C GLU A 185 -3.43 -8.62 11.95
N ALA A 186 -4.71 -8.43 11.62
CA ALA A 186 -5.63 -7.49 12.25
C ALA A 186 -4.96 -6.39 13.09
N ARG A 187 -4.97 -5.17 12.57
CA ARG A 187 -5.11 -4.00 13.43
C ARG A 187 -6.48 -4.13 14.14
N THR A 188 -6.60 -4.98 15.16
CA THR A 188 -7.46 -4.64 16.29
C THR A 188 -6.75 -3.47 16.94
N TRP A 189 -7.34 -2.29 16.81
CA TRP A 189 -6.95 -1.16 17.63
C TRP A 189 -7.66 -1.37 18.95
N ASP A 190 -6.92 -1.33 20.05
CA ASP A 190 -7.57 -1.15 21.34
C ASP A 190 -8.12 0.28 21.34
N ILE A 191 -9.43 0.36 21.10
CA ILE A 191 -10.21 1.58 21.31
C ILE A 191 -10.35 1.69 22.83
N PRO A 192 -9.85 2.77 23.46
CA PRO A 192 -10.07 3.01 24.88
C PRO A 192 -11.56 2.86 25.20
N ALA A 193 -11.90 2.15 26.28
CA ALA A 193 -13.29 1.76 26.60
C ALA A 193 -14.26 2.97 26.75
N ASP A 194 -13.69 4.15 26.89
CA ASP A 194 -14.29 5.48 27.04
C ASP A 194 -14.43 6.27 25.72
N THR A 195 -13.94 5.73 24.59
CA THR A 195 -14.05 6.40 23.28
C THR A 195 -15.46 6.21 22.72
N ASN A 196 -16.15 7.31 22.40
CA ASN A 196 -17.47 7.21 21.79
C ASN A 196 -17.39 6.70 20.34
N ILE A 197 -18.51 6.19 19.84
CA ILE A 197 -18.58 5.49 18.55
C ILE A 197 -18.20 6.41 17.37
N ASP A 198 -18.47 7.71 17.47
CA ASP A 198 -18.19 8.68 16.41
C ASP A 198 -16.69 9.01 16.33
N GLU A 199 -15.98 9.09 17.47
CA GLU A 199 -14.52 9.24 17.52
C GLU A 199 -13.77 7.98 17.06
N ALA A 200 -14.27 6.79 17.41
CA ALA A 200 -13.74 5.53 16.90
C ALA A 200 -13.88 5.43 15.38
N ILE A 201 -15.01 5.90 14.85
CA ILE A 201 -15.28 5.97 13.41
C ILE A 201 -14.35 6.99 12.72
N GLU A 202 -14.12 8.19 13.28
CA GLU A 202 -13.15 9.15 12.72
C GLU A 202 -11.69 8.65 12.71
N LEU A 203 -11.28 7.90 13.75
CA LEU A 203 -9.94 7.31 13.86
C LEU A 203 -9.72 6.18 12.83
N ILE A 204 -10.74 5.36 12.59
CA ILE A 204 -10.76 4.33 11.54
C ILE A 204 -10.77 4.97 10.14
N GLN A 205 -11.46 6.10 10.00
CA GLN A 205 -11.57 6.84 8.74
C GLN A 205 -10.27 7.59 8.38
N GLY A 206 -9.44 8.07 9.29
CA GLY A 206 -8.28 8.92 8.95
C GLY A 206 -7.28 8.41 7.90
N ASP A 207 -6.96 7.10 7.88
CA ASP A 207 -6.03 6.48 6.90
C ASP A 207 -6.76 5.53 5.92
N GLY A 208 -7.87 4.92 6.34
CA GLY A 208 -8.70 4.05 5.50
C GLY A 208 -9.56 4.84 4.51
N TYR A 209 -9.99 6.05 4.87
CA TYR A 209 -10.86 6.89 4.04
C TYR A 209 -10.13 7.49 2.85
N GLU A 210 -8.80 7.61 2.84
CA GLU A 210 -8.05 8.01 1.64
C GLU A 210 -8.00 6.86 0.61
N TYR A 211 -7.80 5.62 1.06
CA TYR A 211 -7.88 4.45 0.19
C TYR A 211 -9.33 4.13 -0.24
N ILE A 212 -10.30 4.24 0.67
CA ILE A 212 -11.72 4.02 0.40
C ILE A 212 -12.32 5.16 -0.42
N SER A 213 -11.92 6.42 -0.22
CA SER A 213 -12.31 7.54 -1.09
C SER A 213 -11.63 7.44 -2.45
N LEU A 214 -10.37 7.03 -2.53
CA LEU A 214 -9.69 6.79 -3.81
C LEU A 214 -10.33 5.61 -4.56
N MET A 215 -10.54 4.47 -3.90
CA MET A 215 -11.19 3.30 -4.50
C MET A 215 -12.67 3.54 -4.79
N GLY A 216 -13.37 4.30 -3.95
CA GLY A 216 -14.76 4.72 -4.14
C GLY A 216 -14.89 5.71 -5.30
N PHE A 217 -14.00 6.70 -5.40
CA PHE A 217 -13.90 7.60 -6.54
C PHE A 217 -13.54 6.83 -7.81
N LEU A 218 -12.53 5.96 -7.79
CA LEU A 218 -12.12 5.13 -8.92
C LEU A 218 -13.21 4.13 -9.35
N ARG A 219 -14.01 3.57 -8.42
CA ARG A 219 -15.19 2.76 -8.75
C ARG A 219 -16.28 3.60 -9.42
N LYS A 220 -16.44 4.87 -9.03
CA LYS A 220 -17.46 5.80 -9.56
C LYS A 220 -17.07 6.45 -10.90
N THR A 221 -15.79 6.76 -11.12
CA THR A 221 -15.32 7.49 -12.31
C THR A 221 -14.59 6.60 -13.31
N ASP A 222 -14.02 5.47 -12.87
CA ASP A 222 -13.25 4.57 -13.73
C ASP A 222 -13.23 3.10 -13.26
N PRO A 223 -14.37 2.40 -13.28
CA PRO A 223 -14.46 1.03 -12.75
C PRO A 223 -13.67 0.00 -13.59
N GLY A 224 -13.17 0.36 -14.78
CA GLY A 224 -12.17 -0.40 -15.53
C GLY A 224 -10.76 -0.38 -14.89
N MET A 225 -10.38 0.74 -14.26
CA MET A 225 -9.13 0.85 -13.49
C MET A 225 -9.17 0.03 -12.20
N VAL A 226 -10.35 -0.09 -11.59
CA VAL A 226 -10.57 -0.96 -10.41
C VAL A 226 -10.39 -2.42 -10.77
N ARG A 227 -10.91 -2.88 -11.91
CA ARG A 227 -10.67 -4.24 -12.41
C ARG A 227 -9.21 -4.48 -12.77
N TYR A 228 -8.54 -3.53 -13.41
CA TYR A 228 -7.12 -3.64 -13.75
C TYR A 228 -6.22 -3.74 -12.51
N LEU A 229 -6.53 -3.00 -11.44
CA LEU A 229 -5.81 -3.08 -10.15
C LEU A 229 -6.01 -4.42 -9.44
N LEU A 230 -7.09 -5.14 -9.76
CA LEU A 230 -7.47 -6.42 -9.14
C LEU A 230 -7.17 -7.65 -10.02
N GLN A 231 -6.73 -7.50 -11.27
CA GLN A 231 -6.57 -8.60 -12.24
C GLN A 231 -5.12 -8.89 -12.69
N ASN A 232 -4.09 -8.15 -12.25
CA ASN A 232 -2.72 -8.23 -12.80
C ASN A 232 -1.68 -9.00 -11.92
N ASP A 233 -2.10 -10.05 -11.21
CA ASP A 233 -1.21 -10.86 -10.36
C ASP A 233 -0.60 -12.11 -11.04
N SER A 234 -0.54 -12.21 -12.37
CA SER A 234 0.08 -13.36 -13.08
C SER A 234 1.11 -12.96 -14.15
N GLU A 235 2.38 -12.95 -13.70
CA GLU A 235 3.71 -13.04 -14.34
C GLU A 235 4.26 -12.04 -15.40
N GLU A 236 5.50 -11.60 -15.09
CA GLU A 236 6.50 -10.79 -15.80
C GLU A 236 6.14 -9.41 -16.42
N SER A 237 6.31 -8.40 -15.55
CA SER A 237 6.81 -7.04 -15.82
C SER A 237 5.93 -6.03 -16.61
N GLU A 238 6.00 -4.77 -16.15
CA GLU A 238 5.47 -3.54 -16.78
C GLU A 238 3.92 -3.41 -16.83
N GLY A 239 3.24 -2.95 -15.79
CA GLY A 239 3.15 -1.53 -15.42
C GLY A 239 2.26 -0.69 -16.35
N ARG A 240 0.91 -0.75 -16.28
CA ARG A 240 0.04 0.25 -16.96
C ARG A 240 -1.48 0.23 -16.64
N SER A 241 -1.94 0.93 -15.60
CA SER A 241 -3.25 1.64 -15.64
C SER A 241 -3.28 2.83 -14.68
N LYS A 242 -2.23 3.66 -14.83
CA LYS A 242 -2.21 5.08 -14.46
C LYS A 242 -2.72 5.95 -15.63
N TYR A 243 -3.63 5.40 -16.46
CA TYR A 243 -3.64 5.71 -17.90
C TYR A 243 -5.00 6.00 -18.53
N LYS A 244 -6.06 6.46 -17.86
CA LYS A 244 -7.27 6.84 -18.63
C LYS A 244 -7.11 8.13 -19.45
N ALA A 245 -6.39 9.14 -18.96
CA ALA A 245 -6.05 10.31 -19.78
C ALA A 245 -5.05 10.01 -20.92
N ALA A 246 -4.27 8.93 -20.80
CA ALA A 246 -3.23 8.57 -21.76
C ALA A 246 -3.54 7.30 -22.59
N GLN A 247 -4.63 6.58 -22.29
CA GLN A 247 -5.26 5.57 -23.17
C GLN A 247 -6.30 6.21 -24.09
N LEU A 248 -6.94 7.31 -23.69
CA LEU A 248 -7.78 8.11 -24.60
C LEU A 248 -7.02 8.57 -25.86
N PHE A 249 -5.68 8.58 -25.80
CA PHE A 249 -4.81 8.95 -26.92
C PHE A 249 -4.52 7.81 -27.91
N PHE A 250 -4.73 6.53 -27.54
CA PHE A 250 -4.52 5.37 -28.43
C PHE A 250 -5.74 4.47 -28.48
N GLN A 251 -6.66 4.88 -29.36
CA GLN A 251 -7.58 4.04 -30.13
C GLN A 251 -8.91 3.61 -29.50
N ALA A 252 -9.92 4.32 -30.01
CA ALA A 252 -11.32 3.95 -30.18
C ALA A 252 -11.60 2.45 -30.38
N LYS A 253 -12.41 1.88 -29.48
CA LYS A 253 -13.56 1.04 -29.82
C LYS A 253 -14.51 0.99 -28.63
N LYS A 254 -15.81 1.04 -28.93
CA LYS A 254 -16.92 1.35 -28.03
C LYS A 254 -16.92 0.53 -26.72
N PRO A 255 -17.04 1.17 -25.54
CA PRO A 255 -17.17 0.49 -24.26
C PRO A 255 -18.61 -0.01 -24.01
N GLU A 256 -18.76 -1.28 -23.59
CA GLU A 256 -19.97 -1.76 -22.93
C GLU A 256 -19.99 -1.33 -21.46
N GLN A 257 -21.12 -0.78 -21.02
CA GLN A 257 -21.24 0.07 -19.83
C GLN A 257 -21.51 -0.67 -18.49
N VAL A 258 -21.46 -2.01 -18.40
CA VAL A 258 -21.83 -2.75 -17.17
C VAL A 258 -20.75 -3.75 -16.71
N ILE A 259 -20.41 -3.76 -15.41
CA ILE A 259 -19.23 -4.47 -14.88
C ILE A 259 -19.59 -5.70 -14.00
N PHE A 260 -19.49 -6.92 -14.54
CA PHE A 260 -19.47 -8.21 -13.80
C PHE A 260 -18.06 -8.81 -13.68
N THR A 261 -17.69 -9.39 -12.54
CA THR A 261 -16.35 -9.98 -12.32
C THR A 261 -16.39 -11.51 -12.38
N SER A 262 -15.50 -12.15 -13.14
CA SER A 262 -15.48 -13.62 -13.24
C SER A 262 -15.08 -14.26 -11.91
N LEU A 263 -15.84 -15.27 -11.46
CA LEU A 263 -15.50 -16.05 -10.26
C LEU A 263 -14.45 -17.13 -10.61
N LYS A 264 -13.33 -17.19 -9.88
CA LYS A 264 -12.22 -18.15 -10.05
C LYS A 264 -11.96 -18.93 -8.73
N ASN A 265 -11.41 -20.14 -8.82
CA ASN A 265 -11.13 -21.05 -7.71
C ASN A 265 -9.66 -20.89 -7.23
N GLU A 266 -9.41 -20.57 -5.94
CA GLU A 266 -8.10 -20.26 -5.34
C GLU A 266 -7.36 -21.50 -4.77
N ALA A 267 -6.47 -22.16 -5.53
CA ALA A 267 -5.67 -23.31 -5.07
C ALA A 267 -4.19 -23.30 -5.56
N LEU A 268 -3.27 -23.67 -4.64
CA LEU A 268 -1.77 -23.71 -4.58
C LEU A 268 -1.08 -24.47 -5.68
N ASP A 269 -0.82 -23.89 -6.85
CA ASP A 269 -0.28 -24.70 -7.94
C ASP A 269 1.26 -24.77 -8.00
N ASP A 270 1.99 -23.81 -7.43
CA ASP A 270 3.48 -23.84 -7.41
C ASP A 270 4.05 -24.43 -6.11
N VAL A 271 4.66 -25.63 -6.20
CA VAL A 271 5.31 -26.34 -5.09
C VAL A 271 6.70 -26.80 -5.50
N ASN A 272 7.70 -26.56 -4.65
CA ASN A 272 9.05 -27.10 -4.80
C ASN A 272 9.27 -28.25 -3.81
N ILE A 273 9.81 -29.37 -4.30
CA ILE A 273 10.21 -30.54 -3.49
C ILE A 273 11.73 -30.68 -3.62
N TYR A 274 12.43 -30.77 -2.49
CA TYR A 274 13.88 -30.95 -2.45
C TYR A 274 14.18 -32.42 -2.24
N LEU A 275 14.86 -33.03 -3.22
CA LEU A 275 15.23 -34.44 -3.24
C LEU A 275 16.74 -34.55 -2.95
N GLY A 276 17.12 -35.38 -1.99
CA GLY A 276 18.51 -35.58 -1.58
C GLY A 276 19.15 -36.85 -2.15
N ASN A 277 18.36 -37.89 -2.40
CA ASN A 277 18.83 -39.18 -2.92
C ASN A 277 17.78 -39.84 -3.85
N GLU A 278 18.11 -41.02 -4.41
CA GLU A 278 17.23 -41.79 -5.29
C GLU A 278 15.91 -42.21 -4.63
N SER A 279 15.94 -42.64 -3.37
CA SER A 279 14.73 -43.06 -2.64
C SER A 279 13.71 -41.92 -2.47
N ASP A 280 14.17 -40.67 -2.45
CA ASP A 280 13.29 -39.50 -2.37
C ASP A 280 12.43 -39.33 -3.64
N TYR A 281 12.90 -39.81 -4.81
CA TYR A 281 12.11 -39.74 -6.05
C TYR A 281 10.87 -40.62 -5.95
N GLU A 282 10.99 -41.82 -5.37
CA GLU A 282 9.87 -42.76 -5.20
C GLU A 282 8.85 -42.19 -4.21
N LEU A 283 9.32 -41.66 -3.07
CA LEU A 283 8.47 -41.01 -2.08
C LEU A 283 7.73 -39.81 -2.66
N ALA A 284 8.42 -38.98 -3.45
CA ALA A 284 7.80 -37.84 -4.12
C ALA A 284 6.76 -38.29 -5.14
N ALA A 285 7.03 -39.34 -5.93
CA ALA A 285 6.08 -39.88 -6.90
C ALA A 285 4.82 -40.44 -6.22
N GLU A 286 4.97 -41.16 -5.10
CA GLU A 286 3.85 -41.66 -4.31
C GLU A 286 3.02 -40.51 -3.72
N ALA A 287 3.68 -39.49 -3.15
CA ALA A 287 3.01 -38.32 -2.59
C ALA A 287 2.22 -37.55 -3.66
N ILE A 288 2.79 -37.37 -4.85
CA ILE A 288 2.12 -36.74 -6.00
C ILE A 288 0.90 -37.56 -6.40
N LYS A 289 1.03 -38.87 -6.61
CA LYS A 289 -0.11 -39.75 -6.96
C LYS A 289 -1.20 -39.71 -5.89
N GLY A 290 -0.82 -39.73 -4.62
CA GLY A 290 -1.74 -39.61 -3.49
C GLY A 290 -2.49 -38.27 -3.49
N PHE A 291 -1.79 -37.17 -3.75
CA PHE A 291 -2.39 -35.85 -3.89
C PHE A 291 -3.36 -35.78 -5.08
N GLU A 292 -2.96 -36.27 -6.26
CA GLU A 292 -3.82 -36.24 -7.45
C GLU A 292 -5.11 -37.04 -7.24
N ARG A 293 -5.00 -38.20 -6.58
CA ARG A 293 -6.15 -39.05 -6.23
C ARG A 293 -7.13 -38.36 -5.27
N VAL A 294 -6.62 -37.69 -4.23
CA VAL A 294 -7.46 -37.08 -3.18
C VAL A 294 -8.02 -35.72 -3.63
N SER A 295 -7.26 -34.95 -4.39
CA SER A 295 -7.64 -33.59 -4.82
C SER A 295 -8.42 -33.57 -6.14
N ASN A 296 -8.42 -34.68 -6.89
CA ASN A 296 -8.92 -34.76 -8.27
C ASN A 296 -8.32 -33.68 -9.19
N SER A 297 -7.09 -33.26 -8.89
CA SER A 297 -6.28 -32.30 -9.66
C SER A 297 -5.04 -33.02 -10.20
N ARG A 298 -4.48 -32.55 -11.32
CA ARG A 298 -3.25 -33.13 -11.91
C ARG A 298 -2.09 -32.16 -11.83
N VAL A 299 -0.87 -32.68 -11.67
CA VAL A 299 0.36 -31.90 -11.78
C VAL A 299 0.65 -31.57 -13.25
N SER A 300 1.14 -30.37 -13.53
CA SER A 300 1.36 -29.87 -14.89
C SER A 300 2.69 -30.38 -15.48
N GLU A 301 2.63 -31.37 -16.35
CA GLU A 301 3.82 -31.95 -17.03
C GLU A 301 4.66 -30.93 -17.80
N THR A 302 4.06 -29.84 -18.29
CA THR A 302 4.76 -28.79 -19.06
C THR A 302 5.44 -27.73 -18.20
N LYS A 303 5.01 -27.57 -16.94
CA LYS A 303 5.56 -26.58 -16.01
C LYS A 303 6.55 -27.19 -15.03
N THR A 304 6.30 -28.44 -14.64
CA THR A 304 7.14 -29.18 -13.71
C THR A 304 8.46 -29.55 -14.38
N LYS A 305 9.57 -29.32 -13.67
CA LYS A 305 10.92 -29.69 -14.09
C LYS A 305 11.67 -30.29 -12.92
N LEU A 306 12.60 -31.19 -13.22
CA LEU A 306 13.60 -31.68 -12.29
C LEU A 306 14.88 -30.87 -12.48
N LEU A 307 15.36 -30.25 -11.40
CA LEU A 307 16.49 -29.34 -11.45
C LEU A 307 17.63 -29.87 -10.59
N GLY A 308 18.76 -30.14 -11.22
CA GLY A 308 19.96 -30.63 -10.54
C GLY A 308 21.03 -29.56 -10.39
N ILE A 309 21.81 -29.67 -9.32
CA ILE A 309 22.95 -28.78 -9.05
C ILE A 309 24.19 -29.22 -9.86
N SER A 310 24.25 -30.47 -10.32
CA SER A 310 25.36 -30.95 -11.15
C SER A 310 25.17 -30.59 -12.62
N THR A 311 26.25 -30.20 -13.30
CA THR A 311 26.21 -29.79 -14.71
C THR A 311 25.77 -30.90 -15.66
N ASP A 312 26.00 -32.15 -15.26
CA ASP A 312 25.63 -33.37 -15.99
C ASP A 312 24.29 -33.97 -15.55
N TYR A 313 23.55 -33.34 -14.63
CA TYR A 313 22.27 -33.88 -14.14
C TYR A 313 21.24 -34.10 -15.25
N SER A 314 21.29 -33.33 -16.33
CA SER A 314 20.46 -33.56 -17.53
C SER A 314 20.66 -34.95 -18.17
N ARG A 315 21.79 -35.61 -17.90
CA ARG A 315 22.15 -36.95 -18.37
C ARG A 315 21.90 -38.03 -17.33
N TYR A 316 21.48 -37.66 -16.12
CA TYR A 316 21.19 -38.62 -15.07
C TYR A 316 19.91 -39.39 -15.42
N GLU A 317 19.97 -40.71 -15.45
CA GLU A 317 18.81 -41.54 -15.77
C GLU A 317 18.01 -41.83 -14.50
N GLN A 318 16.79 -41.30 -14.43
CA GLN A 318 15.77 -41.72 -13.48
C GLN A 318 14.44 -41.84 -14.23
N ASN A 319 13.66 -42.88 -13.91
CA ASN A 319 12.38 -43.17 -14.57
C ASN A 319 11.19 -43.00 -13.63
N VAL A 320 11.42 -42.50 -12.41
CA VAL A 320 10.44 -42.47 -11.33
C VAL A 320 9.52 -41.25 -11.44
N LEU A 321 10.10 -40.08 -11.72
CA LEU A 321 9.39 -38.83 -11.95
C LEU A 321 9.44 -38.45 -13.43
N PRO A 322 8.31 -38.37 -14.15
CA PRO A 322 8.29 -38.24 -15.60
C PRO A 322 8.44 -36.78 -16.09
N TYR A 323 9.35 -36.00 -15.49
CA TYR A 323 9.52 -34.58 -15.79
C TYR A 323 10.89 -34.27 -16.42
N PRO A 324 11.00 -33.25 -17.29
CA PRO A 324 12.26 -32.87 -17.92
C PRO A 324 13.35 -32.53 -16.90
N GLN A 325 14.54 -33.11 -17.08
CA GLN A 325 15.71 -32.88 -16.24
C GLN A 325 16.61 -31.80 -16.85
N SER A 326 17.03 -30.83 -16.03
CA SER A 326 17.94 -29.77 -16.46
C SER A 326 18.91 -29.36 -15.35
N TYR A 327 20.04 -28.81 -15.76
CA TYR A 327 20.98 -28.20 -14.84
C TYR A 327 20.44 -26.84 -14.38
N LEU A 328 20.34 -26.65 -13.06
CA LEU A 328 19.71 -25.49 -12.42
C LEU A 328 20.14 -24.14 -12.99
N TRP A 329 21.43 -24.01 -13.35
CA TRP A 329 22.00 -22.73 -13.80
C TRP A 329 22.00 -22.54 -15.32
N SER A 330 21.64 -23.56 -16.11
CA SER A 330 21.51 -23.44 -17.57
C SER A 330 20.23 -22.73 -18.00
N GLU A 331 19.19 -22.76 -17.16
CA GLU A 331 17.87 -22.24 -17.48
C GLU A 331 17.67 -20.80 -16.98
N ASP A 332 16.88 -20.01 -17.71
CA ASP A 332 16.36 -18.71 -17.24
C ASP A 332 15.03 -18.94 -16.50
N LEU A 333 15.11 -19.64 -15.36
CA LEU A 333 13.95 -19.94 -14.53
C LEU A 333 13.60 -18.77 -13.61
N THR A 334 12.32 -18.44 -13.58
CA THR A 334 11.71 -17.50 -12.64
C THR A 334 10.88 -18.28 -11.62
N TYR A 335 11.11 -18.04 -10.33
CA TYR A 335 10.28 -18.55 -9.24
C TYR A 335 9.79 -17.37 -8.39
N LEU A 336 8.48 -17.26 -8.19
CA LEU A 336 7.84 -16.15 -7.48
C LEU A 336 8.32 -14.77 -7.96
N GLY A 337 8.43 -14.60 -9.29
CA GLY A 337 8.85 -13.35 -9.93
C GLY A 337 10.33 -12.97 -9.78
N LEU A 338 11.17 -13.93 -9.38
CA LEU A 338 12.62 -13.81 -9.28
C LEU A 338 13.33 -14.87 -10.11
N THR A 339 14.27 -14.42 -10.93
CA THR A 339 15.19 -15.30 -11.62
C THR A 339 16.08 -16.04 -10.61
N LEU A 340 16.26 -17.35 -10.78
CA LEU A 340 17.13 -18.16 -9.91
C LEU A 340 18.59 -17.67 -9.96
N LYS A 341 19.01 -17.09 -11.08
CA LYS A 341 20.31 -16.40 -11.26
C LYS A 341 20.46 -15.12 -10.41
N GLY A 342 19.42 -14.72 -9.69
CA GLY A 342 19.38 -13.51 -8.87
C GLY A 342 18.85 -12.28 -9.62
N VAL A 343 18.79 -11.15 -8.94
CA VAL A 343 18.25 -9.88 -9.42
C VAL A 343 19.33 -9.08 -10.16
N ASP A 344 19.06 -8.76 -11.44
CA ASP A 344 19.83 -7.75 -12.17
C ASP A 344 19.46 -6.34 -11.69
N TRP A 345 20.14 -5.90 -10.64
CA TRP A 345 19.95 -4.58 -10.05
C TRP A 345 20.28 -3.43 -10.99
N LEU A 346 21.23 -3.62 -11.91
CA LEU A 346 21.61 -2.56 -12.84
C LEU A 346 20.47 -2.30 -13.83
N ARG A 347 19.90 -3.37 -14.41
CA ARG A 347 18.70 -3.29 -15.26
C ARG A 347 17.47 -2.84 -14.48
N PHE A 348 17.31 -3.29 -13.23
CA PHE A 348 16.19 -2.85 -12.39
C PHE A 348 16.26 -1.35 -12.10
N ILE A 349 17.39 -0.84 -11.63
CA ILE A 349 17.60 0.58 -11.33
C ILE A 349 17.53 1.42 -12.61
N SER A 350 18.11 0.94 -13.72
CA SER A 350 18.03 1.67 -14.99
C SER A 350 16.63 1.69 -15.56
N LYS A 351 15.75 0.72 -15.26
CA LYS A 351 14.35 0.75 -15.67
C LYS A 351 13.45 1.50 -14.69
N LEU A 352 13.85 1.65 -13.43
CA LEU A 352 13.01 2.21 -12.38
C LEU A 352 12.57 3.69 -12.65
N PRO A 353 13.45 4.60 -13.10
CA PRO A 353 13.03 5.93 -13.58
C PRO A 353 12.23 5.85 -14.88
N PHE A 354 12.42 4.82 -15.71
CA PHE A 354 11.93 4.74 -17.09
C PHE A 354 10.56 4.07 -17.22
N MET A 355 10.17 3.25 -16.25
CA MET A 355 8.77 2.87 -16.01
C MET A 355 7.89 4.11 -15.69
N THR A 356 8.52 5.27 -15.46
CA THR A 356 7.87 6.57 -15.27
C THR A 356 8.21 7.61 -16.35
N MET A 357 8.93 7.29 -17.43
CA MET A 357 9.41 8.30 -18.42
C MET A 357 8.61 8.37 -19.73
N LYS A 358 7.38 7.86 -19.79
CA LYS A 358 6.44 8.35 -20.83
C LYS A 358 6.02 9.77 -20.44
N GLN A 359 6.00 10.71 -21.39
CA GLN A 359 5.77 12.16 -21.21
C GLN A 359 4.74 12.50 -20.10
N GLY A 360 3.67 11.71 -19.94
CA GLY A 360 2.65 11.82 -18.88
C GLY A 360 3.13 11.96 -17.43
N TYR A 361 4.17 11.25 -16.97
CA TYR A 361 4.56 11.31 -15.54
C TYR A 361 5.17 12.64 -15.12
N LEU A 362 5.89 13.30 -16.04
CA LEU A 362 6.40 14.64 -15.84
C LEU A 362 5.28 15.69 -15.81
N HIS A 363 4.09 15.36 -16.35
CA HIS A 363 2.89 16.17 -16.32
C HIS A 363 2.03 15.96 -15.05
N ILE A 364 2.26 14.88 -14.29
CA ILE A 364 1.63 14.67 -12.96
C ILE A 364 2.20 15.70 -11.97
N ASP A 365 1.36 16.23 -11.10
CA ASP A 365 1.81 17.11 -10.02
C ASP A 365 2.80 16.41 -9.07
N LEU A 366 3.61 17.20 -8.36
CA LEU A 366 4.71 16.67 -7.55
C LEU A 366 4.23 15.82 -6.36
N ILE A 367 3.06 16.12 -5.80
CA ILE A 367 2.51 15.41 -4.64
C ILE A 367 2.09 14.00 -5.09
N THR A 368 1.27 13.91 -6.13
CA THR A 368 0.83 12.64 -6.70
C THR A 368 2.02 11.82 -7.19
N ARG A 369 3.05 12.48 -7.75
CA ARG A 369 4.31 11.83 -8.15
C ARG A 369 5.03 11.22 -6.95
N ALA A 370 5.14 11.94 -5.83
CA ALA A 370 5.81 11.46 -4.63
C ALA A 370 5.06 10.28 -3.99
N VAL A 371 3.74 10.37 -3.86
CA VAL A 371 2.88 9.27 -3.38
C VAL A 371 3.04 8.04 -4.28
N GLY A 372 2.91 8.24 -5.59
CA GLY A 372 3.05 7.16 -6.57
C GLY A 372 4.43 6.54 -6.59
N THR A 373 5.49 7.29 -6.26
CA THR A 373 6.86 6.77 -6.14
C THR A 373 6.98 5.92 -4.89
N ASN A 374 6.58 6.41 -3.72
CA ASN A 374 6.62 5.65 -2.47
C ASN A 374 5.86 4.33 -2.57
N THR A 375 4.65 4.35 -3.12
CA THR A 375 3.82 3.15 -3.20
C THR A 375 4.36 2.15 -4.21
N PHE A 376 4.80 2.61 -5.38
CA PHE A 376 5.19 1.71 -6.48
C PHE A 376 6.66 1.26 -6.42
N VAL A 377 7.58 2.18 -6.12
CA VAL A 377 9.00 1.87 -6.07
C VAL A 377 9.30 1.05 -4.82
N SER A 378 8.86 1.51 -3.65
CA SER A 378 9.24 0.82 -2.41
C SER A 378 8.67 -0.61 -2.34
N SER A 379 7.43 -0.84 -2.80
CA SER A 379 6.84 -2.19 -2.82
C SER A 379 7.62 -3.18 -3.72
N LYS A 380 8.00 -2.76 -4.93
CA LYS A 380 8.74 -3.61 -5.86
C LYS A 380 10.19 -3.85 -5.45
N THR A 381 10.79 -2.87 -4.79
CA THR A 381 12.18 -2.94 -4.39
C THR A 381 12.38 -3.81 -3.15
N VAL A 382 11.51 -3.71 -2.13
CA VAL A 382 11.70 -4.41 -0.85
C VAL A 382 11.82 -5.92 -1.03
N TYR A 383 10.89 -6.55 -1.76
CA TYR A 383 10.90 -8.00 -1.93
C TYR A 383 12.19 -8.49 -2.61
N LYS A 384 12.56 -7.84 -3.73
CA LYS A 384 13.79 -8.16 -4.47
C LYS A 384 15.04 -7.92 -3.62
N ASP A 385 15.05 -6.85 -2.83
CA ASP A 385 16.17 -6.50 -1.95
C ASP A 385 16.32 -7.48 -0.79
N LEU A 386 15.22 -8.00 -0.25
CA LEU A 386 15.31 -9.05 0.77
C LEU A 386 15.89 -10.33 0.17
N VAL A 387 15.51 -10.75 -1.03
CA VAL A 387 16.09 -11.97 -1.62
C VAL A 387 17.55 -11.78 -2.06
N GLN A 388 17.89 -10.61 -2.62
CA GLN A 388 19.27 -10.27 -2.96
C GLN A 388 19.55 -8.78 -2.67
N CYS A 389 20.13 -8.50 -1.51
CA CYS A 389 20.40 -7.15 -1.04
C CYS A 389 21.20 -6.33 -2.04
N MET A 390 20.69 -5.15 -2.38
CA MET A 390 21.46 -4.13 -3.06
C MET A 390 22.64 -3.69 -2.20
N THR A 391 23.76 -3.43 -2.87
CA THR A 391 24.91 -2.75 -2.28
C THR A 391 24.58 -1.29 -1.93
N PRO A 392 25.32 -0.65 -1.02
CA PRO A 392 25.15 0.78 -0.72
C PRO A 392 25.26 1.67 -1.96
N ARG A 393 26.14 1.31 -2.91
CA ARG A 393 26.29 2.03 -4.19
C ARG A 393 25.02 1.94 -5.04
N GLN A 394 24.43 0.74 -5.15
CA GLN A 394 23.19 0.53 -5.89
C GLN A 394 22.01 1.30 -5.27
N LEU A 395 21.88 1.28 -3.94
CA LEU A 395 20.87 2.06 -3.23
C LEU A 395 21.02 3.57 -3.51
N LYS A 396 22.25 4.10 -3.45
CA LYS A 396 22.53 5.50 -3.78
C LYS A 396 22.19 5.83 -5.23
N THR A 397 22.54 4.97 -6.18
CA THR A 397 22.17 5.15 -7.59
C THR A 397 20.66 5.13 -7.79
N MET A 398 19.93 4.29 -7.04
CA MET A 398 18.47 4.26 -7.08
C MET A 398 17.86 5.56 -6.56
N ASP A 399 18.30 6.05 -5.39
CA ASP A 399 17.84 7.33 -4.84
C ASP A 399 18.13 8.51 -5.79
N GLN A 400 19.30 8.52 -6.44
CA GLN A 400 19.63 9.49 -7.49
C GLN A 400 18.75 9.35 -8.75
N GLY A 401 18.44 8.12 -9.16
CA GLY A 401 17.54 7.84 -10.28
C GLY A 401 16.12 8.34 -10.02
N ILE A 402 15.62 8.15 -8.80
CA ILE A 402 14.34 8.70 -8.35
C ILE A 402 14.39 10.22 -8.33
N HIS A 403 15.47 10.84 -7.82
CA HIS A 403 15.59 12.30 -7.76
C HIS A 403 15.49 12.96 -9.15
N LYS A 404 16.07 12.34 -10.19
CA LYS A 404 16.05 12.87 -11.57
C LYS A 404 14.63 13.09 -12.12
N VAL A 405 13.62 12.36 -11.63
CA VAL A 405 12.22 12.55 -12.06
C VAL A 405 11.50 13.68 -11.30
N PHE A 406 12.12 14.30 -10.29
CA PHE A 406 11.58 15.45 -9.55
C PHE A 406 12.37 16.73 -9.87
N LYS A 407 12.25 17.20 -11.11
CA LYS A 407 12.96 18.40 -11.59
C LYS A 407 12.65 19.63 -10.72
N GLY A 408 13.70 20.37 -10.36
CA GLY A 408 13.58 21.64 -9.64
C GLY A 408 13.32 21.51 -8.14
N VAL A 409 13.33 20.30 -7.57
CA VAL A 409 13.21 20.06 -6.13
C VAL A 409 14.49 19.41 -5.63
N SER A 410 15.07 19.94 -4.55
CA SER A 410 16.27 19.37 -3.93
C SER A 410 15.94 18.14 -3.08
N LEU A 411 16.91 17.23 -2.88
CA LEU A 411 16.73 15.98 -2.14
C LEU A 411 16.16 16.18 -0.73
N ASN A 412 16.66 17.18 0.00
CA ASN A 412 16.16 17.53 1.33
C ASN A 412 14.65 17.86 1.32
N LYS A 413 14.18 18.61 0.31
CA LYS A 413 12.77 18.97 0.15
C LYS A 413 11.92 17.77 -0.28
N LEU A 414 12.48 16.84 -1.05
CA LEU A 414 11.77 15.63 -1.46
C LEU A 414 11.51 14.68 -0.29
N TYR A 415 12.54 14.42 0.52
CA TYR A 415 12.43 13.47 1.64
C TYR A 415 11.73 14.05 2.86
N ALA A 416 11.83 15.36 3.08
CA ALA A 416 11.16 16.02 4.20
C ALA A 416 9.66 15.70 4.23
N ARG A 417 9.11 15.56 5.43
CA ARG A 417 7.71 15.19 5.63
C ARG A 417 6.78 16.27 5.05
N PRO A 418 5.59 15.92 4.52
CA PRO A 418 4.64 16.93 4.01
C PRO A 418 4.21 17.96 5.04
N LYS A 419 3.99 17.52 6.30
CA LYS A 419 3.70 18.41 7.44
C LYS A 419 4.87 19.33 7.82
N LYS A 420 6.05 19.13 7.23
CA LYS A 420 7.29 19.90 7.41
C LYS A 420 7.70 20.63 6.12
N GLY A 421 6.80 20.68 5.14
CA GLY A 421 6.96 21.37 3.88
C GLY A 421 7.50 20.51 2.74
N GLY A 422 7.89 19.26 2.96
CA GLY A 422 8.45 18.43 1.87
C GLY A 422 7.43 17.60 1.10
N TYR A 423 7.91 16.62 0.33
CA TYR A 423 7.07 15.69 -0.43
C TYR A 423 6.98 14.29 0.19
N GLY A 424 7.66 14.04 1.31
CA GLY A 424 7.55 12.79 2.06
C GLY A 424 8.05 11.55 1.33
N LEU A 425 8.93 11.71 0.35
CA LEU A 425 9.50 10.61 -0.40
C LEU A 425 10.37 9.73 0.53
N LEU A 426 10.32 8.41 0.36
CA LEU A 426 11.12 7.47 1.13
C LEU A 426 12.55 7.44 0.57
N GLU A 427 13.51 7.76 1.42
CA GLU A 427 14.93 7.53 1.16
C GLU A 427 15.19 6.02 1.23
N MET A 428 15.42 5.40 0.07
CA MET A 428 15.44 3.95 -0.03
C MET A 428 16.64 3.34 0.67
N GLN A 429 17.79 4.03 0.67
CA GLN A 429 18.96 3.60 1.43
C GLN A 429 18.63 3.35 2.90
N THR A 430 17.88 4.25 3.54
CA THR A 430 17.46 4.13 4.94
C THR A 430 16.30 3.15 5.08
N GLN A 431 15.32 3.20 4.17
CA GLN A 431 14.14 2.33 4.23
C GLN A 431 14.52 0.85 4.16
N MET A 432 15.47 0.46 3.31
CA MET A 432 15.89 -0.94 3.18
C MET A 432 16.58 -1.47 4.44
N GLN A 433 17.33 -0.66 5.19
CA GLN A 433 17.95 -1.13 6.44
C GLN A 433 16.90 -1.61 7.45
N GLY A 434 15.78 -0.89 7.57
CA GLY A 434 14.67 -1.31 8.42
C GLY A 434 14.11 -2.67 8.01
N HIS A 435 13.81 -2.86 6.72
CA HIS A 435 13.28 -4.14 6.23
C HIS A 435 14.26 -5.30 6.40
N ARG A 436 15.55 -5.08 6.13
CA ARG A 436 16.61 -6.08 6.32
C ARG A 436 16.78 -6.49 7.78
N ALA A 437 16.80 -5.51 8.69
CA ALA A 437 16.87 -5.78 10.13
C ALA A 437 15.61 -6.50 10.65
N ALA A 438 14.43 -6.19 10.09
CA ALA A 438 13.18 -6.85 10.45
C ALA A 438 13.21 -8.37 10.22
N VAL A 439 13.99 -8.87 9.25
CA VAL A 439 14.16 -10.31 9.01
C VAL A 439 14.74 -11.01 10.25
N LEU A 440 15.61 -10.33 11.00
CA LEU A 440 16.26 -10.91 12.18
C LEU A 440 15.38 -10.81 13.43
N VAL A 441 14.31 -10.01 13.43
CA VAL A 441 13.39 -9.92 14.57
C VAL A 441 12.67 -11.25 14.80
N SER A 442 12.32 -11.98 13.73
CA SER A 442 11.62 -13.26 13.86
C SER A 442 12.45 -14.31 14.61
N THR A 443 13.80 -14.22 14.55
CA THR A 443 14.70 -15.16 15.24
C THR A 443 14.64 -15.00 16.76
N LEU A 444 14.23 -13.82 17.25
CA LEU A 444 14.05 -13.52 18.67
C LEU A 444 12.65 -13.88 19.19
N GLY A 445 11.66 -14.04 18.31
CA GLY A 445 10.28 -14.38 18.66
C GLY A 445 9.96 -15.88 18.60
N GLU A 446 8.67 -16.24 18.62
CA GLU A 446 8.18 -17.63 18.60
C GLU A 446 7.94 -18.20 17.19
N ALA A 447 8.36 -17.50 16.13
CA ALA A 447 8.13 -17.93 14.75
C ALA A 447 8.72 -19.33 14.46
N THR A 448 7.94 -20.21 13.83
CA THR A 448 8.29 -21.62 13.60
C THR A 448 8.64 -21.96 12.16
N ASP A 449 8.66 -20.97 11.26
CA ASP A 449 8.99 -21.20 9.86
C ASP A 449 10.43 -21.71 9.67
N TRP A 450 10.64 -22.48 8.61
CA TRP A 450 11.89 -23.17 8.37
C TRP A 450 13.08 -22.20 8.23
N TYR A 451 12.87 -21.04 7.62
CA TYR A 451 13.94 -20.07 7.36
C TYR A 451 14.36 -19.38 8.65
N THR A 452 13.41 -19.01 9.51
CA THR A 452 13.69 -18.48 10.84
C THR A 452 14.45 -19.51 11.70
N LYS A 453 14.04 -20.79 11.69
CA LYS A 453 14.76 -21.87 12.40
C LYS A 453 16.20 -22.02 11.89
N TYR A 454 16.37 -22.00 10.57
CA TYR A 454 17.68 -22.05 9.93
C TYR A 454 18.55 -20.85 10.33
N LEU A 455 18.01 -19.63 10.30
CA LEU A 455 18.75 -18.43 10.73
C LEU A 455 19.12 -18.48 12.22
N ARG A 456 18.24 -18.95 13.11
CA ARG A 456 18.58 -19.14 14.54
C ARG A 456 19.79 -20.05 14.72
N LEU A 457 19.78 -21.20 14.04
CA LEU A 457 20.88 -22.16 14.07
C LEU A 457 22.18 -21.55 13.54
N LYS A 458 22.13 -20.76 12.47
CA LYS A 458 23.31 -20.07 11.94
C LYS A 458 23.87 -19.03 12.90
N LEU A 459 23.01 -18.26 13.56
CA LEU A 459 23.41 -17.27 14.57
C LEU A 459 24.17 -17.97 15.71
N THR A 460 23.56 -18.98 16.32
CA THR A 460 24.19 -19.70 17.45
C THR A 460 25.43 -20.48 17.03
N HIS A 461 25.43 -21.12 15.86
CA HIS A 461 26.62 -21.80 15.33
C HIS A 461 27.76 -20.83 15.03
N HIS A 462 27.45 -19.64 14.52
CA HIS A 462 28.46 -18.61 14.31
C HIS A 462 29.07 -18.15 15.65
N MET A 463 28.27 -17.96 16.70
CA MET A 463 28.81 -17.68 18.04
C MET A 463 29.80 -18.75 18.47
N ALA A 464 29.44 -20.03 18.32
CA ALA A 464 30.33 -21.15 18.67
C ALA A 464 31.66 -21.09 17.91
N LYS A 465 31.63 -20.76 16.61
CA LYS A 465 32.85 -20.56 15.80
C LYS A 465 33.72 -19.42 16.31
N ILE A 466 33.13 -18.30 16.72
CA ILE A 466 33.86 -17.14 17.24
C ILE A 466 34.45 -17.43 18.62
N ILE A 467 33.68 -18.09 19.50
CA ILE A 467 34.12 -18.51 20.84
C ILE A 467 35.30 -19.50 20.73
N THR A 468 35.16 -20.51 19.87
CA THR A 468 36.22 -21.53 19.65
C THR A 468 37.37 -21.03 18.77
N ARG A 469 37.23 -19.85 18.14
CA ARG A 469 38.16 -19.26 17.17
C ARG A 469 38.48 -20.21 15.99
N ARG A 470 37.54 -21.07 15.60
CA ARG A 470 37.72 -22.06 14.53
C ARG A 470 36.59 -21.91 13.49
N LYS A 471 36.95 -21.91 12.21
CA LYS A 471 35.98 -21.86 11.09
C LYS A 471 35.19 -23.17 10.96
N LYS A 472 35.86 -24.30 11.23
CA LYS A 472 35.30 -25.66 11.23
C LYS A 472 35.02 -26.07 12.69
N THR A 473 33.87 -25.65 13.19
CA THR A 473 33.37 -26.02 14.53
C THR A 473 32.14 -26.89 14.38
N ASP A 474 32.05 -27.94 15.19
CA ASP A 474 30.90 -28.83 15.22
C ASP A 474 29.61 -28.07 15.61
N ILE A 475 28.48 -28.46 15.03
CA ILE A 475 27.20 -27.78 15.26
C ILE A 475 26.65 -28.01 16.68
N SER A 476 27.00 -29.13 17.32
CA SER A 476 26.68 -29.42 18.73
C SER A 476 27.17 -28.35 19.68
N ARG A 477 28.29 -27.67 19.36
CA ARG A 477 28.83 -26.56 20.15
C ARG A 477 27.95 -25.31 20.14
N ALA A 478 26.88 -25.27 19.33
CA ALA A 478 25.87 -24.22 19.35
C ALA A 478 24.82 -24.41 20.45
N GLN A 479 24.79 -25.58 21.11
CA GLN A 479 23.80 -25.91 22.13
C GLN A 479 23.92 -24.96 23.34
N GLY A 480 22.78 -24.47 23.84
CA GLY A 480 22.69 -23.54 24.96
C GLY A 480 22.87 -22.06 24.61
N LEU A 481 23.43 -21.74 23.44
CA LEU A 481 23.62 -20.35 23.00
C LEU A 481 22.30 -19.71 22.55
N GLN A 482 22.13 -18.41 22.82
CA GLN A 482 20.91 -17.67 22.51
C GLN A 482 21.11 -16.66 21.37
N CYS A 483 20.09 -16.51 20.52
CA CYS A 483 20.12 -15.52 19.42
C CYS A 483 20.18 -14.08 19.94
N ALA A 484 19.54 -13.79 21.07
CA ALA A 484 19.60 -12.47 21.71
C ALA A 484 21.02 -12.08 22.11
N ASP A 485 21.82 -13.03 22.60
CA ASP A 485 23.23 -12.81 22.96
C ASP A 485 24.12 -12.54 21.76
N PHE A 486 23.73 -12.99 20.57
CA PHE A 486 24.36 -12.56 19.32
C PHE A 486 23.94 -11.12 18.97
N LEU A 487 22.63 -10.93 18.78
CA LEU A 487 22.08 -9.75 18.10
C LEU A 487 22.21 -8.50 18.94
N LEU A 488 22.18 -8.62 20.27
CA LEU A 488 22.25 -7.50 21.20
C LEU A 488 23.64 -7.33 21.82
N GLU A 489 24.67 -8.03 21.33
CA GLU A 489 26.04 -7.94 21.85
C GLU A 489 26.68 -6.58 21.52
N GLN A 490 27.11 -5.85 22.54
CA GLN A 490 27.48 -4.44 22.42
C GLN A 490 28.86 -4.23 21.77
N THR A 491 29.82 -5.14 21.95
CA THR A 491 31.20 -4.98 21.45
C THR A 491 31.36 -5.27 19.96
N GLY A 492 30.33 -5.85 19.32
CA GLY A 492 30.38 -6.27 17.92
C GLY A 492 31.25 -7.50 17.68
N ARG A 493 31.59 -8.26 18.73
CA ARG A 493 32.43 -9.45 18.66
C ARG A 493 31.88 -10.48 17.68
N PHE A 494 30.60 -10.79 17.78
CA PHE A 494 29.94 -11.80 16.93
C PHE A 494 29.65 -11.30 15.51
N PHE A 495 29.91 -10.01 15.23
CA PHE A 495 29.83 -9.43 13.89
C PHE A 495 31.15 -9.53 13.12
N LYS A 496 32.17 -10.20 13.67
CA LYS A 496 33.45 -10.49 13.01
C LYS A 496 33.37 -11.80 12.22
N ASN A 497 34.11 -11.90 11.12
CA ASN A 497 34.24 -13.12 10.31
C ASN A 497 32.91 -13.75 9.83
N LEU A 498 31.87 -12.93 9.61
CA LEU A 498 30.52 -13.39 9.26
C LEU A 498 30.50 -14.36 8.06
N GLU A 499 31.43 -14.22 7.13
CA GLU A 499 31.60 -15.09 5.96
C GLU A 499 31.93 -16.56 6.30
N TRP A 500 32.25 -16.87 7.57
CA TRP A 500 32.43 -18.24 8.04
C TRP A 500 31.13 -19.04 8.13
N THR A 501 29.98 -18.36 8.19
CA THR A 501 28.67 -18.99 8.36
C THR A 501 27.61 -18.42 7.42
N PHE A 502 27.63 -17.10 7.20
CA PHE A 502 26.56 -16.39 6.51
C PHE A 502 26.87 -16.16 5.02
N THR A 503 25.82 -16.19 4.21
CA THR A 503 25.87 -15.79 2.81
C THR A 503 26.05 -14.28 2.70
N ARG A 504 26.46 -13.79 1.53
CA ARG A 504 26.59 -12.34 1.27
C ARG A 504 25.29 -11.57 1.56
N ASN A 505 24.14 -12.18 1.29
CA ASN A 505 22.82 -11.58 1.52
C ASN A 505 22.50 -11.46 3.02
N GLU A 506 22.70 -12.54 3.77
CA GLU A 506 22.47 -12.57 5.22
C GLU A 506 23.41 -11.59 5.96
N ILE A 507 24.65 -11.43 5.49
CA ILE A 507 25.57 -10.41 6.00
C ILE A 507 24.98 -9.00 5.85
N CYS A 508 24.23 -8.72 4.78
CA CYS A 508 23.54 -7.44 4.64
C CYS A 508 22.44 -7.24 5.68
N TYR A 509 21.75 -8.30 6.11
CA TYR A 509 20.78 -8.21 7.21
C TYR A 509 21.46 -7.90 8.54
N LEU A 510 22.55 -8.60 8.83
CA LEU A 510 23.34 -8.40 10.06
C LEU A 510 23.92 -6.98 10.11
N LYS A 511 24.49 -6.48 9.00
CA LYS A 511 24.97 -5.09 8.94
C LYS A 511 23.84 -4.07 9.10
N ALA A 512 22.65 -4.36 8.57
CA ALA A 512 21.48 -3.49 8.78
C ALA A 512 21.05 -3.47 10.24
N TRP A 513 21.07 -4.63 10.91
CA TRP A 513 20.78 -4.74 12.34
C TRP A 513 21.75 -3.92 13.19
N GLU A 514 23.06 -4.08 12.96
CA GLU A 514 24.11 -3.32 13.64
C GLU A 514 23.93 -1.79 13.52
N GLN A 515 23.38 -1.31 12.40
CA GLN A 515 23.13 0.11 12.18
C GLN A 515 21.85 0.64 12.83
N VAL A 516 20.82 -0.20 12.95
CA VAL A 516 19.46 0.23 13.31
C VAL A 516 19.12 -0.05 14.77
N VAL A 517 19.76 -1.04 15.39
CA VAL A 517 19.43 -1.53 16.73
C VAL A 517 20.50 -1.15 17.73
N SER A 518 20.08 -0.54 18.84
CA SER A 518 20.96 -0.31 20.00
C SER A 518 21.22 -1.64 20.71
N ARG A 519 22.50 -2.03 20.80
CA ARG A 519 22.96 -3.28 21.42
C ARG A 519 23.27 -3.07 22.90
N THR A 520 22.80 -3.96 23.76
CA THR A 520 22.71 -3.78 25.23
C THR A 520 23.45 -4.84 26.05
N ARG A 521 23.79 -5.99 25.46
CA ARG A 521 24.35 -7.14 26.17
C ARG A 521 25.87 -7.14 26.14
N VAL A 522 26.47 -7.52 27.26
CA VAL A 522 27.91 -7.83 27.36
C VAL A 522 28.04 -9.34 27.47
N TYR A 523 28.83 -9.94 26.57
CA TYR A 523 29.04 -11.38 26.56
C TYR A 523 30.46 -11.72 27.03
N ASP A 524 30.57 -12.35 28.21
CA ASP A 524 31.83 -12.85 28.73
C ASP A 524 32.12 -14.27 28.22
N ILE A 525 33.31 -14.47 27.65
CA ILE A 525 33.74 -15.79 27.14
C ILE A 525 34.39 -16.61 28.26
N THR A 526 34.89 -15.96 29.31
CA THR A 526 35.68 -16.60 30.37
C THR A 526 34.84 -17.42 31.35
N THR A 527 33.52 -17.20 31.36
CA THR A 527 32.56 -17.86 32.27
C THR A 527 31.81 -19.03 31.64
N LEU A 528 32.09 -19.38 30.38
CA LEU A 528 31.46 -20.54 29.75
C LEU A 528 32.11 -21.83 30.24
N PRO A 529 31.32 -22.84 30.68
CA PRO A 529 31.87 -24.16 30.93
C PRO A 529 32.49 -24.68 29.65
N VAL A 530 33.74 -25.12 29.73
CA VAL A 530 34.35 -26.00 28.74
C VAL A 530 33.43 -27.22 28.67
N VAL A 531 32.54 -27.27 27.68
CA VAL A 531 31.67 -28.43 27.48
C VAL A 531 32.60 -29.62 27.22
N ALA A 532 32.62 -30.54 28.19
CA ALA A 532 33.46 -31.72 28.22
C ALA A 532 33.37 -32.50 26.90
N GLU A 533 34.49 -33.14 26.53
CA GLU A 533 34.71 -33.89 25.28
C GLU A 533 33.93 -35.22 25.19
N THR A 534 32.77 -35.34 25.81
CA THR A 534 31.93 -36.53 25.65
C THR A 534 30.99 -36.36 24.48
N CYS A 535 31.39 -36.91 23.32
CA CYS A 535 30.52 -37.14 22.17
C CYS A 535 29.40 -38.13 22.54
N PRO A 536 28.11 -37.74 22.51
CA PRO A 536 27.04 -38.70 22.29
C PRO A 536 27.03 -39.06 20.80
N SER A 537 26.85 -40.34 20.49
CA SER A 537 26.71 -40.87 19.13
C SER A 537 25.71 -40.06 18.28
N ALA A 538 26.06 -39.82 17.02
CA ALA A 538 25.38 -38.93 16.07
C ALA A 538 24.02 -39.43 15.54
N SER A 539 23.33 -40.29 16.27
CA SER A 539 21.99 -40.78 15.94
C SER A 539 21.06 -40.48 17.10
N GLU A 540 20.05 -39.64 16.84
CA GLU A 540 18.86 -39.43 17.68
C GLU A 540 18.98 -38.50 18.92
N VAL A 541 19.67 -37.36 18.82
CA VAL A 541 19.44 -36.25 19.76
C VAL A 541 18.58 -35.19 19.08
N PRO A 542 17.36 -34.89 19.56
CA PRO A 542 16.56 -33.81 19.00
C PRO A 542 17.34 -32.52 19.16
N ILE A 543 17.61 -31.81 18.06
CA ILE A 543 18.03 -30.41 18.14
C ILE A 543 16.87 -29.69 18.83
N VAL A 544 16.99 -29.44 20.13
CA VAL A 544 16.02 -28.67 20.92
C VAL A 544 16.04 -27.24 20.38
N SER A 545 15.27 -27.01 19.31
CA SER A 545 15.10 -25.72 18.64
C SER A 545 14.20 -24.75 19.43
N GLY A 546 14.10 -24.94 20.75
CA GLY A 546 13.05 -24.38 21.60
C GLY A 546 13.53 -23.54 22.77
N HIS A 547 14.78 -23.04 22.79
CA HIS A 547 15.13 -22.06 23.81
C HIS A 547 14.63 -20.67 23.43
N ARG A 548 13.60 -20.22 24.16
CA ARG A 548 13.09 -18.86 24.15
C ARG A 548 14.27 -17.90 24.34
N SER A 549 14.42 -16.94 23.42
CA SER A 549 15.27 -15.79 23.68
C SER A 549 14.62 -14.97 24.81
N THR A 550 15.15 -15.04 26.02
CA THR A 550 14.68 -14.22 27.14
C THR A 550 15.14 -12.80 26.91
N LEU A 551 14.27 -11.95 26.37
CA LEU A 551 14.49 -10.51 26.25
C LEU A 551 14.06 -9.84 27.56
N THR A 552 14.86 -8.88 28.02
CA THR A 552 14.40 -7.93 29.05
C THR A 552 13.33 -7.00 28.46
N GLU A 553 12.51 -6.35 29.29
CA GLU A 553 11.50 -5.40 28.79
C GLU A 553 12.09 -4.27 27.91
N PRO A 554 13.24 -3.64 28.27
CA PRO A 554 13.86 -2.65 27.39
C PRO A 554 14.28 -3.22 26.04
N GLU A 555 14.80 -4.44 26.02
CA GLU A 555 15.21 -5.13 24.78
C GLU A 555 14.00 -5.49 23.92
N ALA A 556 12.89 -5.93 24.54
CA ALA A 556 11.64 -6.20 23.83
C ALA A 556 11.09 -4.92 23.18
N MET A 557 11.18 -3.77 23.86
CA MET A 557 10.81 -2.47 23.30
C MET A 557 11.68 -2.07 22.12
N ILE A 558 13.00 -2.30 22.19
CA ILE A 558 13.94 -2.01 21.09
C ILE A 558 13.66 -2.92 19.88
N CYS A 559 13.45 -4.21 20.12
CA CYS A 559 13.25 -5.24 19.10
C CYS A 559 11.82 -5.32 18.57
N HIS A 560 10.91 -4.46 19.03
CA HIS A 560 9.52 -4.50 18.60
C HIS A 560 9.40 -4.27 17.06
N PRO A 561 8.63 -5.10 16.31
CA PRO A 561 8.55 -5.03 14.84
C PRO A 561 8.20 -3.64 14.28
N VAL A 562 7.45 -2.84 15.02
CA VAL A 562 7.10 -1.46 14.63
C VAL A 562 8.35 -0.60 14.45
N ASN A 563 9.44 -0.84 15.18
CA ASN A 563 10.66 -0.04 15.12
C ASN A 563 11.33 -0.06 13.76
N PHE A 564 11.26 -1.19 13.08
CA PHE A 564 11.88 -1.43 11.77
C PHE A 564 11.02 -0.95 10.59
N ARG A 565 9.72 -0.70 10.83
CA ARG A 565 8.81 -0.21 9.80
C ARG A 565 9.04 1.28 9.53
N SER A 566 9.00 1.64 8.25
CA SER A 566 9.02 3.05 7.79
C SER A 566 10.21 3.85 8.35
N LEU A 567 11.40 3.24 8.42
CA LEU A 567 12.58 3.84 9.04
C LEU A 567 12.95 5.20 8.42
N SER A 568 12.82 5.32 7.08
CA SER A 568 13.02 6.60 6.40
C SER A 568 12.04 7.66 6.91
N LYS A 569 10.75 7.36 6.96
CA LYS A 569 9.72 8.28 7.50
C LYS A 569 10.04 8.69 8.94
N LYS A 570 10.45 7.76 9.82
CA LYS A 570 10.82 8.08 11.21
C LYS A 570 12.03 9.01 11.31
N LYS A 571 13.07 8.76 10.50
CA LYS A 571 14.24 9.65 10.39
C LYS A 571 13.80 11.06 9.99
N GLN A 572 12.96 11.18 8.96
CA GLN A 572 12.47 12.47 8.46
C GLN A 572 11.52 13.17 9.46
N GLU A 573 10.79 12.41 10.29
CA GLU A 573 9.93 12.94 11.34
C GLU A 573 10.72 13.57 12.52
N LYS A 574 12.03 13.34 12.62
CA LYS A 574 12.89 14.02 13.61
C LYS A 574 13.48 15.34 13.12
N LEU A 575 13.46 15.62 11.82
CA LEU A 575 14.07 16.83 11.23
C LEU A 575 13.22 18.09 11.43
N LEU A 576 13.84 19.27 11.35
CA LEU A 576 13.13 20.55 11.43
C LEU A 576 12.24 20.80 10.19
N PRO A 577 11.20 21.66 10.28
CA PRO A 577 10.48 22.13 9.09
C PRO A 577 11.43 22.81 8.09
N ILE A 578 11.09 22.74 6.80
CA ILE A 578 11.84 23.46 5.77
C ILE A 578 11.67 24.96 6.01
N MET A 579 12.79 25.65 6.15
CA MET A 579 12.86 27.11 6.22
C MET A 579 13.91 27.61 5.20
N PRO A 580 13.52 28.42 4.20
CA PRO A 580 14.43 28.88 3.15
C PRO A 580 15.41 29.94 3.68
N GLU A 581 16.67 29.55 3.90
CA GLU A 581 17.76 30.40 4.44
C GLU A 581 17.79 31.80 3.83
N ARG A 582 17.80 31.90 2.50
CA ARG A 582 17.86 33.17 1.79
C ARG A 582 16.69 34.11 2.08
N PHE A 583 15.48 33.58 2.26
CA PHE A 583 14.33 34.40 2.63
C PHE A 583 14.39 34.84 4.09
N LEU A 584 14.99 34.01 4.95
CA LEU A 584 15.24 34.37 6.34
C LEU A 584 16.35 35.43 6.48
N GLU A 585 17.33 35.47 5.57
CA GLU A 585 18.32 36.55 5.51
C GLU A 585 17.66 37.89 5.15
N ILE A 586 16.76 37.89 4.15
CA ILE A 586 16.04 39.10 3.73
C ILE A 586 15.01 39.52 4.79
N CYS A 587 14.38 38.54 5.45
CA CYS A 587 13.35 38.78 6.44
C CYS A 587 13.55 37.92 7.70
N PRO A 588 14.44 38.35 8.62
CA PRO A 588 14.73 37.61 9.85
C PRO A 588 13.51 37.43 10.76
N ALA A 589 12.54 38.35 10.70
CA ALA A 589 11.29 38.26 11.45
C ALA A 589 10.44 37.00 11.10
N ALA A 590 10.73 36.32 9.99
CA ALA A 590 10.09 35.08 9.60
C ALA A 590 10.79 33.81 10.17
N ALA A 591 11.90 33.92 10.91
CA ALA A 591 12.73 32.79 11.32
C ALA A 591 12.13 31.87 12.42
N SER A 592 10.94 32.18 12.96
CA SER A 592 10.32 31.37 14.01
C SER A 592 9.95 29.96 13.53
N GLN A 593 10.57 28.91 14.08
CA GLN A 593 10.27 27.52 13.74
C GLN A 593 8.77 27.18 13.92
N ARG A 594 8.15 27.59 15.04
CA ARG A 594 6.74 27.32 15.35
C ARG A 594 5.79 27.89 14.28
N ARG A 595 6.16 29.04 13.70
CA ARG A 595 5.42 29.67 12.59
C ARG A 595 5.44 28.78 11.35
N TRP A 596 6.61 28.27 10.96
CA TRP A 596 6.76 27.36 9.82
C TRP A 596 6.05 26.03 10.02
N GLU A 597 6.11 25.44 11.21
CA GLU A 597 5.38 24.20 11.52
C GLU A 597 3.87 24.36 11.38
N LYS A 598 3.31 25.46 11.91
CA LYS A 598 1.87 25.75 11.80
C LYS A 598 1.46 25.93 10.33
N PHE A 599 2.25 26.69 9.58
CA PHE A 599 2.03 26.91 8.16
C PHE A 599 2.06 25.60 7.37
N TRP A 600 3.12 24.80 7.47
CA TRP A 600 3.25 23.56 6.69
C TRP A 600 2.19 22.52 7.05
N LYS A 601 1.84 22.36 8.33
CA LYS A 601 0.73 21.48 8.74
C LYS A 601 -0.59 21.89 8.10
N ARG A 602 -0.86 23.20 8.02
CA ARG A 602 -2.09 23.71 7.42
C ARG A 602 -2.07 23.59 5.90
N LEU A 603 -0.95 23.91 5.25
CA LEU A 603 -0.80 23.73 3.81
C LEU A 603 -0.95 22.26 3.42
N HIS A 604 -0.31 21.34 4.15
CA HIS A 604 -0.49 19.90 3.98
C HIS A 604 -1.97 19.49 4.04
N THR A 605 -2.72 20.01 5.01
CA THR A 605 -4.16 19.70 5.12
C THR A 605 -4.92 20.10 3.86
N PHE A 606 -4.60 21.23 3.25
CA PHE A 606 -5.30 21.67 2.04
C PHE A 606 -4.79 20.99 0.76
N GLU A 607 -3.47 20.91 0.56
CA GLU A 607 -2.88 20.33 -0.65
C GLU A 607 -3.05 18.81 -0.72
N TRP A 608 -2.80 18.12 0.39
CA TRP A 608 -2.76 16.66 0.41
C TRP A 608 -4.12 16.04 0.72
N LYS A 609 -4.83 16.56 1.73
CA LYS A 609 -6.11 15.97 2.15
C LYS A 609 -7.33 16.53 1.40
N LYS A 610 -7.28 17.81 0.99
CA LYS A 610 -8.39 18.49 0.29
C LYS A 610 -8.12 18.70 -1.20
N HIS A 611 -7.00 18.21 -1.71
CA HIS A 611 -6.59 18.26 -3.12
C HIS A 611 -6.70 19.65 -3.75
N LYS A 612 -6.32 20.69 -2.99
CA LYS A 612 -6.31 22.08 -3.47
C LYS A 612 -4.93 22.43 -4.03
N ASP A 613 -4.88 23.08 -5.18
CA ASP A 613 -3.61 23.48 -5.80
C ASP A 613 -3.03 24.73 -5.12
N PHE A 614 -2.00 24.52 -4.29
CA PHE A 614 -1.18 25.56 -3.69
C PHE A 614 0.28 25.53 -4.16
N LYS A 615 0.55 24.94 -5.32
CA LYS A 615 1.92 24.71 -5.82
C LYS A 615 2.76 25.98 -5.88
N ALA A 616 2.18 27.11 -6.31
CA ALA A 616 2.91 28.37 -6.42
C ALA A 616 3.29 28.91 -5.04
N LEU A 617 2.38 28.85 -4.07
CA LEU A 617 2.63 29.25 -2.69
C LEU A 617 3.63 28.31 -1.98
N HIS A 618 3.52 27.00 -2.21
CA HIS A 618 4.44 26.00 -1.70
C HIS A 618 5.87 26.27 -2.20
N HIS A 619 6.03 26.41 -3.52
CA HIS A 619 7.35 26.69 -4.12
C HIS A 619 7.85 28.11 -3.82
N PHE A 620 6.96 29.07 -3.58
CA PHE A 620 7.35 30.39 -3.09
C PHE A 620 7.98 30.26 -1.71
N ASN A 621 7.35 29.54 -0.79
CA ASN A 621 7.90 29.29 0.56
C ASN A 621 9.12 28.35 0.56
N PHE A 622 9.47 27.74 -0.57
CA PHE A 622 10.76 27.09 -0.80
C PHE A 622 11.88 28.01 -1.25
N GLY A 623 11.56 29.25 -1.66
CA GLY A 623 12.49 30.14 -2.35
C GLY A 623 12.56 29.94 -3.86
N SER A 624 11.93 28.90 -4.43
CA SER A 624 12.12 28.56 -5.85
C SER A 624 11.10 29.21 -6.80
N HIS A 625 9.99 29.74 -6.29
CA HIS A 625 8.95 30.40 -7.10
C HIS A 625 9.05 31.92 -7.04
N VAL A 626 10.22 32.46 -7.38
CA VAL A 626 10.42 33.91 -7.54
C VAL A 626 10.84 34.22 -8.98
N PRO A 627 10.55 35.42 -9.52
CA PRO A 627 10.92 35.75 -10.89
C PRO A 627 12.43 35.93 -11.08
N MET A 628 13.12 36.36 -10.03
CA MET A 628 14.56 36.51 -9.96
C MET A 628 14.96 36.61 -8.49
N HIS A 629 16.14 36.10 -8.17
CA HIS A 629 16.73 36.29 -6.86
C HIS A 629 17.55 37.56 -6.79
N ASP A 630 17.74 38.11 -5.59
CA ASP A 630 18.61 39.27 -5.37
C ASP A 630 20.04 39.00 -5.86
N THR A 631 20.78 40.04 -6.20
CA THR A 631 22.19 39.90 -6.57
C THR A 631 23.08 40.04 -5.35
N LYS A 632 24.31 39.52 -5.41
CA LYS A 632 25.31 39.74 -4.35
C LYS A 632 25.87 41.17 -4.41
N THR A 633 26.02 41.72 -5.61
CA THR A 633 26.53 43.06 -5.87
C THR A 633 25.44 43.93 -6.49
N SER A 634 25.42 45.23 -6.15
CA SER A 634 24.42 46.15 -6.70
C SER A 634 24.67 46.38 -8.19
N LEU A 635 23.64 46.21 -9.01
CA LEU A 635 23.70 46.44 -10.45
C LEU A 635 23.30 47.88 -10.77
N ARG A 636 24.20 48.62 -11.42
CA ARG A 636 23.96 50.02 -11.81
C ARG A 636 22.80 50.09 -12.80
N GLY A 637 21.86 51.01 -12.56
CA GLY A 637 20.70 51.21 -13.44
C GLY A 637 19.64 50.10 -13.40
N PHE A 638 19.68 49.21 -12.41
CA PHE A 638 18.68 48.16 -12.25
C PHE A 638 17.29 48.74 -11.95
N ARG A 639 16.28 48.28 -12.70
CA ARG A 639 14.89 48.75 -12.58
C ARG A 639 13.95 47.56 -12.42
N CYS A 640 12.94 47.70 -11.58
CA CYS A 640 11.88 46.70 -11.45
C CYS A 640 11.09 46.61 -12.76
N HIS A 641 11.01 45.44 -13.38
CA HIS A 641 10.31 45.32 -14.66
C HIS A 641 8.80 45.47 -14.55
N LEU A 642 8.20 45.41 -13.35
CA LEU A 642 6.76 45.68 -13.16
C LEU A 642 6.46 47.17 -13.11
N CYS A 643 7.05 47.90 -12.15
CA CYS A 643 6.74 49.32 -11.94
C CYS A 643 7.72 50.29 -12.61
N LEU A 644 8.80 49.80 -13.21
CA LEU A 644 9.87 50.57 -13.86
C LEU A 644 10.62 51.55 -12.93
N SER A 645 10.45 51.42 -11.61
CA SER A 645 11.20 52.19 -10.61
C SER A 645 12.65 51.69 -10.52
N PRO A 646 13.65 52.56 -10.30
CA PRO A 646 14.99 52.16 -9.89
C PRO A 646 14.95 51.40 -8.56
N VAL A 647 15.70 50.30 -8.44
CA VAL A 647 15.73 49.44 -7.24
C VAL A 647 17.16 48.95 -7.02
N ASP A 648 17.62 48.85 -5.77
CA ASP A 648 18.85 48.12 -5.48
C ASP A 648 18.63 46.62 -5.74
N SER A 649 19.37 46.04 -6.67
CA SER A 649 19.24 44.63 -7.05
C SER A 649 19.53 43.66 -5.90
N ARG A 650 20.14 44.11 -4.79
CA ARG A 650 20.31 43.36 -3.54
C ARG A 650 19.04 43.25 -2.68
N GLN A 651 18.07 44.13 -2.90
CA GLN A 651 16.79 44.19 -2.17
C GLN A 651 15.59 44.02 -3.11
N PHE A 652 15.83 43.43 -4.29
CA PHE A 652 14.82 43.31 -5.34
C PHE A 652 13.57 42.56 -4.87
N LEU A 653 13.72 41.43 -4.17
CA LEU A 653 12.60 40.64 -3.65
C LEU A 653 11.79 41.41 -2.61
N TYR A 654 12.47 42.16 -1.73
CA TYR A 654 11.80 43.03 -0.76
C TYR A 654 10.99 44.12 -1.47
N HIS A 655 11.59 44.83 -2.42
CA HIS A 655 10.88 45.82 -3.24
C HIS A 655 9.68 45.20 -3.95
N LEU A 656 9.87 44.08 -4.64
CA LEU A 656 8.84 43.44 -5.46
C LEU A 656 7.60 43.07 -4.65
N TYR A 657 7.80 42.53 -3.44
CA TYR A 657 6.72 42.01 -2.59
C TYR A 657 6.29 42.94 -1.46
N THR A 658 6.88 44.13 -1.33
CA THR A 658 6.52 45.10 -0.27
C THR A 658 6.22 46.49 -0.85
N GLU A 659 7.03 46.98 -1.78
CA GLU A 659 7.02 48.39 -2.20
C GLU A 659 6.38 48.61 -3.58
N CYS A 660 6.55 47.64 -4.49
CA CYS A 660 6.18 47.77 -5.89
C CYS A 660 4.71 48.17 -6.08
N ARG A 661 4.47 49.31 -6.74
CA ARG A 661 3.11 49.84 -6.98
C ARG A 661 2.22 48.84 -7.73
N CYS A 662 2.77 48.11 -8.71
CA CYS A 662 2.03 47.11 -9.47
C CYS A 662 1.62 45.91 -8.60
N SER A 663 2.48 45.51 -7.66
CA SER A 663 2.18 44.46 -6.68
C SER A 663 1.07 44.87 -5.72
N LYS A 664 1.10 46.12 -5.24
CA LYS A 664 0.03 46.69 -4.39
C LYS A 664 -1.35 46.65 -5.06
N VAL A 665 -1.41 47.01 -6.36
CA VAL A 665 -2.66 46.91 -7.14
C VAL A 665 -3.21 45.47 -7.19
N LEU A 666 -2.35 44.45 -7.19
CA LEU A 666 -2.81 43.05 -7.15
C LEU A 666 -3.38 42.67 -5.77
N TRP A 667 -2.85 43.22 -4.67
CA TRP A 667 -3.39 42.99 -3.34
C TRP A 667 -4.80 43.57 -3.18
N ASP A 668 -4.98 44.82 -3.63
CA ASP A 668 -6.28 45.50 -3.58
C ASP A 668 -7.35 44.68 -4.32
N LYS A 669 -6.97 44.07 -5.46
CA LYS A 669 -7.87 43.22 -6.27
C LYS A 669 -8.17 41.85 -5.66
N LEU A 670 -7.40 41.41 -4.67
CA LEU A 670 -7.58 40.13 -3.98
C LEU A 670 -8.32 40.29 -2.65
N ASN A 671 -8.84 41.49 -2.35
CA ASN A 671 -9.56 41.80 -1.11
C ASN A 671 -8.79 41.38 0.16
N ILE A 672 -7.47 41.49 0.15
CA ILE A 672 -6.66 41.14 1.32
C ILE A 672 -6.80 42.26 2.34
N GLN A 673 -7.47 41.98 3.46
CA GLN A 673 -7.88 42.99 4.46
C GLN A 673 -6.73 43.72 5.17
N ALA A 674 -5.51 43.20 5.11
CA ALA A 674 -4.33 43.80 5.73
C ALA A 674 -3.23 44.05 4.68
N PRO A 675 -2.41 45.13 4.83
CA PRO A 675 -1.29 45.38 3.94
C PRO A 675 -0.35 44.17 3.90
N MET A 676 -0.23 43.56 2.72
CA MET A 676 0.71 42.47 2.49
C MET A 676 2.12 43.02 2.34
N ASN A 677 3.08 42.29 2.88
CA ASN A 677 4.51 42.50 2.70
C ASN A 677 5.24 41.16 2.68
N LEU A 678 6.51 41.15 2.26
CA LEU A 678 7.27 39.91 2.17
C LEU A 678 7.26 39.08 3.47
N ASN A 679 7.40 39.72 4.65
CA ASN A 679 7.33 39.02 5.94
C ASN A 679 5.99 38.29 6.10
N SER A 680 4.88 38.98 5.89
CA SER A 680 3.54 38.42 6.06
C SER A 680 3.21 37.30 5.06
N MET A 681 3.92 37.23 3.93
CA MET A 681 3.77 36.18 2.91
C MET A 681 4.56 34.91 3.19
N LEU A 682 5.69 35.02 3.91
CA LEU A 682 6.54 33.87 4.28
C LEU A 682 5.93 33.17 5.48
N ALA A 683 5.56 31.89 5.35
CA ALA A 683 4.84 31.14 6.39
C ALA A 683 3.74 32.00 7.07
N PRO A 684 2.70 32.43 6.32
CA PRO A 684 1.72 33.41 6.78
C PRO A 684 1.05 32.97 8.09
N LEU A 685 0.85 33.89 9.02
CA LEU A 685 0.19 33.60 10.30
C LEU A 685 -1.31 33.29 10.09
N ASN A 686 -1.96 34.02 9.18
CA ASN A 686 -3.31 33.72 8.72
C ASN A 686 -3.26 32.55 7.72
N THR A 687 -3.67 31.37 8.17
CA THR A 687 -3.66 30.14 7.37
C THR A 687 -5.06 29.66 7.01
N THR A 688 -6.01 30.59 6.91
CA THR A 688 -7.34 30.33 6.34
C THR A 688 -7.23 29.93 4.87
N TYR A 689 -8.18 29.15 4.39
CA TYR A 689 -8.19 28.69 2.99
C TYR A 689 -8.16 29.88 2.02
N GLU A 690 -9.00 30.89 2.27
CA GLU A 690 -9.11 32.07 1.42
C GLU A 690 -7.81 32.87 1.36
N ASN A 691 -7.17 33.13 2.50
CA ASN A 691 -5.89 33.85 2.52
C ASN A 691 -4.80 33.09 1.76
N LEU A 692 -4.66 31.79 1.99
CA LEU A 692 -3.69 30.96 1.27
C LEU A 692 -3.98 30.94 -0.24
N ARG A 693 -5.26 30.91 -0.64
CA ARG A 693 -5.67 30.86 -2.05
C ARG A 693 -5.33 32.16 -2.75
N ASN A 694 -5.64 33.29 -2.11
CA ASN A 694 -5.33 34.61 -2.62
C ASN A 694 -3.80 34.81 -2.72
N LEU A 695 -3.05 34.36 -1.71
CA LEU A 695 -1.58 34.35 -1.75
C LEU A 695 -1.01 33.52 -2.89
N ASN A 696 -1.55 32.32 -3.13
CA ASN A 696 -1.13 31.45 -4.23
C ASN A 696 -1.34 32.11 -5.60
N TRP A 697 -2.52 32.71 -5.82
CA TRP A 697 -2.82 33.46 -7.03
C TRP A 697 -1.91 34.67 -7.21
N TYR A 698 -1.64 35.40 -6.12
CA TYR A 698 -0.77 36.56 -6.11
C TYR A 698 0.67 36.20 -6.55
N VAL A 699 1.31 35.23 -5.89
CA VAL A 699 2.71 34.87 -6.18
C VAL A 699 2.86 34.30 -7.60
N ASP A 700 1.88 33.53 -8.07
CA ASP A 700 1.86 33.00 -9.44
C ASP A 700 1.74 34.14 -10.47
N THR A 701 0.81 35.08 -10.24
CA THR A 701 0.60 36.24 -11.13
C THR A 701 1.85 37.11 -11.21
N VAL A 702 2.43 37.49 -10.06
CA VAL A 702 3.62 38.33 -10.00
C VAL A 702 4.78 37.68 -10.75
N ARG A 703 5.04 36.39 -10.51
CA ARG A 703 6.10 35.66 -11.19
C ARG A 703 5.88 35.64 -12.71
N GLN A 704 4.68 35.28 -13.17
CA GLN A 704 4.38 35.16 -14.59
C GLN A 704 4.52 36.49 -15.34
N VAL A 705 3.93 37.56 -14.80
CA VAL A 705 3.97 38.88 -15.43
C VAL A 705 5.41 39.42 -15.44
N TYR A 706 6.14 39.30 -14.32
CA TYR A 706 7.53 39.75 -14.26
C TYR A 706 8.40 38.97 -15.25
N SER A 707 8.29 37.63 -15.29
CA SER A 707 9.06 36.81 -16.23
C SER A 707 8.73 37.10 -17.69
N SER A 708 7.47 37.42 -18.03
CA SER A 708 7.11 37.85 -19.39
C SER A 708 7.83 39.14 -19.77
N ARG A 709 7.70 40.16 -18.92
CA ARG A 709 8.30 41.47 -19.16
C ARG A 709 9.82 41.42 -19.17
N ARG A 710 10.43 40.56 -18.36
CA ARG A 710 11.86 40.30 -18.43
C ARG A 710 12.28 39.76 -19.80
N ARG A 711 11.52 38.81 -20.37
CA ARG A 711 11.82 38.29 -21.72
C ARG A 711 11.68 39.37 -22.79
N GLU A 712 10.64 40.21 -22.71
CA GLU A 712 10.45 41.36 -23.61
C GLU A 712 11.65 42.32 -23.54
N ALA A 713 12.09 42.69 -22.34
CA ALA A 713 13.24 43.56 -22.13
C ALA A 713 14.54 42.93 -22.65
N THR A 714 14.78 41.64 -22.38
CA THR A 714 15.97 40.92 -22.89
C THR A 714 15.93 40.76 -24.42
N GLY A 715 14.73 40.71 -25.02
CA GLY A 715 14.54 40.72 -26.47
C GLY A 715 14.67 42.11 -27.13
N GLY A 716 15.18 43.12 -26.40
CA GLY A 716 15.40 44.47 -26.92
C GLY A 716 14.16 45.37 -26.94
N THR A 717 13.03 44.92 -26.40
CA THR A 717 11.81 45.74 -26.34
C THR A 717 11.87 46.72 -25.17
N VAL A 718 11.64 48.00 -25.45
CA VAL A 718 11.51 49.03 -24.39
C VAL A 718 10.20 48.83 -23.64
N LEU A 719 10.29 48.53 -22.34
CA LEU A 719 9.12 48.26 -21.51
C LEU A 719 8.29 49.53 -21.24
N GLN A 720 7.01 49.49 -21.60
CA GLN A 720 6.03 50.52 -21.25
C GLN A 720 5.40 50.28 -19.87
N PRO A 721 4.94 51.32 -19.15
CA PRO A 721 4.24 51.16 -17.87
C PRO A 721 3.08 50.17 -17.93
N LEU A 722 2.96 49.31 -16.91
CA LEU A 722 1.98 48.23 -16.91
C LEU A 722 0.58 48.76 -16.53
N LEU A 723 -0.38 48.62 -17.44
CA LEU A 723 -1.77 49.02 -17.19
C LEU A 723 -2.49 48.06 -16.24
N ASN A 724 -3.33 48.61 -15.35
CA ASN A 724 -4.13 47.85 -14.37
C ASN A 724 -5.02 46.76 -15.03
N ARG A 725 -5.49 46.99 -16.26
CA ARG A 725 -6.27 46.00 -17.03
C ARG A 725 -5.46 44.73 -17.37
N HIS A 726 -4.16 44.87 -17.62
CA HIS A 726 -3.28 43.75 -17.94
C HIS A 726 -2.98 42.93 -16.67
N LEU A 727 -2.76 43.60 -15.54
CA LEU A 727 -2.63 42.95 -14.23
C LEU A 727 -3.90 42.17 -13.85
N LYS A 728 -5.08 42.77 -14.04
CA LYS A 728 -6.37 42.09 -13.81
C LYS A 728 -6.51 40.85 -14.69
N LYS A 729 -6.21 40.96 -16.00
CA LYS A 729 -6.28 39.83 -16.93
C LYS A 729 -5.31 38.70 -16.56
N ALA A 730 -4.11 39.03 -16.09
CA ALA A 730 -3.15 38.05 -15.61
C ALA A 730 -3.64 37.34 -14.33
N LEU A 731 -4.20 38.10 -13.38
CA LEU A 731 -4.76 37.55 -12.15
C LEU A 731 -5.92 36.59 -12.43
N GLU A 732 -6.86 36.95 -13.32
CA GLU A 732 -7.97 36.08 -13.70
C GLU A 732 -7.48 34.78 -14.37
N ARG A 733 -6.40 34.84 -15.17
CA ARG A 733 -5.77 33.63 -15.72
C ARG A 733 -5.19 32.72 -14.63
N SER A 734 -4.55 33.27 -13.61
CA SER A 734 -4.03 32.49 -12.48
C SER A 734 -5.17 31.85 -11.66
N LYS A 735 -6.28 32.57 -11.47
CA LYS A 735 -7.50 32.01 -10.84
C LYS A 735 -8.05 30.82 -11.63
N MET A 736 -8.22 30.97 -12.95
CA MET A 736 -8.74 29.89 -13.82
C MET A 736 -7.86 28.62 -13.81
N ARG A 737 -6.54 28.74 -13.59
CA ARG A 737 -5.63 27.57 -13.56
C ARG A 737 -5.72 26.72 -12.30
N THR A 738 -6.28 27.28 -11.23
CA THR A 738 -6.27 26.70 -9.87
C THR A 738 -7.69 26.53 -9.30
N SER A 739 -8.70 26.91 -10.10
CA SER A 739 -10.12 26.59 -9.90
C SER A 739 -10.38 25.21 -10.49
#